data_AF-A0A0I9S7Q0-F1
#
_entry.id   AF-A0A0I9S7Q0-F1
#
_cell.length_a   1.000
_cell.length_b   1.000
_cell.length_c   1.000
_cell.angle_alpha   90.00
_cell.angle_beta   90.00
_cell.angle_gamma   90.00
#
_symmetry.space_group_name_H-M   'P 1'
#
loop_
_entity.id
_entity.type
_entity.pdbx_description
1 polymer ?
#
loop_
_entity_poly.entity_id
_entity_poly.type
_entity_poly.pdbx_seq_one_letter_code
_entity_poly.pdbx_strand_id
1 'polypeptide(L)'
;MKRSSLFKWMAFTFLLGLASCSNEELQNENRPDVPLKSGEQLVSMKINGLGGTVVTRAAGDNIIALPGEVKIEKLDLYSFVDLDNQSSSAAITGTSADNLKGYTLERIYRYKALGDENDLVLTPVGDGYRVSYGVPKGDERTRRFVLVVNDIDRTSTALTALAVATAGAGSNRSSAAVFSDLDNLKILETALSASGNNITADKGLPMTAIIGRNEYDGSGAQNFNTLYTNQDVAGGTALNATLVRRVARIDIKNPVGTGFTVKKVTLSGAKNSTMFGNVPQATTSGDYDIVALAAADVVNAELIPAALYALPIAAETANDYIPSVKITGSIGGSGDIEVEAQFGSSMTGTFKGMDVNTRYIVNLNNSAGNVTADITIAEWNYGESVETEDVMGKLNANAQLTAETANATLDAGAKTLTIKYPASSFSAVKIAAIEGTNNSDINPIGIVLPEDCDWLEVELGSAGASGMSNISYNLKVTKANNTGRPRTAKLSLVTYNTTDSKQKVDEYIVYQDYLDITKYTEEFTGFGPLMANMFLKQGEDVYKCSPFGLDVAFVFGLEQGGVLTAVDVVIPEDCDWIQKSNILLGSQSIHALSMTDNIGKEERRATLTLRRWNASANMGSGAMETKDMTIIQSGTVDKATLCQSAEIQLNADLAAAGCIKMDGNTIIIAGEIPDNLGLSEEQKKYMFTISGTPSTDKNEIRPVLVSFGEADNRWVESEGKVSMVTANGSYDVKARFPQNFGNAREMNFTVTTYANGAPVVKTYRLIQKASGTVHVN
;
A
#
# COMPACT_ATOMS: atom_id res chain seq x y z
N MET A 1 -3.19 33.19 39.19
CA MET A 1 -2.85 33.37 37.76
C MET A 1 -2.42 32.02 37.18
N LYS A 2 -3.08 31.59 36.09
CA LYS A 2 -2.74 30.59 35.05
C LYS A 2 -2.31 29.17 35.52
N ARG A 3 -3.24 28.19 35.50
CA ARG A 3 -3.60 27.18 34.43
C ARG A 3 -2.70 25.91 34.51
N SER A 4 -3.18 24.80 35.10
CA SER A 4 -3.93 23.63 34.53
C SER A 4 -3.04 22.72 33.65
N SER A 5 -3.06 21.39 33.70
CA SER A 5 -4.10 20.43 34.11
C SER A 5 -3.50 19.04 34.42
N LEU A 6 -4.13 18.34 35.36
CA LEU A 6 -3.95 16.94 35.73
C LEU A 6 -4.60 15.96 34.75
N PHE A 7 -4.04 14.75 34.74
CA PHE A 7 -4.46 13.51 34.08
C PHE A 7 -5.47 12.74 34.97
N LYS A 8 -6.53 12.13 34.38
CA LYS A 8 -7.04 10.75 34.65
C LYS A 8 -8.35 10.40 33.88
N TRP A 9 -8.17 9.54 32.88
CA TRP A 9 -8.90 8.34 32.41
C TRP A 9 -10.31 7.90 32.93
N MET A 10 -11.16 7.50 31.95
CA MET A 10 -11.82 6.18 31.73
C MET A 10 -13.36 6.14 31.70
N ALA A 11 -13.93 5.79 30.53
CA ALA A 11 -15.03 4.83 30.36
C ALA A 11 -15.14 4.42 28.87
N PHE A 12 -14.50 3.31 28.53
CA PHE A 12 -14.68 2.56 27.29
C PHE A 12 -15.97 1.74 27.43
N THR A 13 -16.93 1.89 26.53
CA THR A 13 -17.98 0.88 26.33
C THR A 13 -17.77 0.29 24.94
N PHE A 14 -17.46 -1.00 24.91
CA PHE A 14 -17.37 -1.84 23.72
C PHE A 14 -18.75 -1.93 23.06
N LEU A 15 -18.86 -1.53 21.79
CA LEU A 15 -19.85 -2.08 20.87
C LEU A 15 -19.10 -2.51 19.60
N LEU A 16 -18.83 -3.81 19.51
CA LEU A 16 -18.52 -4.50 18.27
C LEU A 16 -19.77 -4.43 17.38
N GLY A 17 -19.61 -3.96 16.15
CA GLY A 17 -20.63 -4.09 15.10
C GLY A 17 -20.80 -2.84 14.25
N LEU A 18 -19.89 -2.68 13.28
CA LEU A 18 -20.03 -2.08 11.94
C LEU A 18 -18.68 -1.48 11.55
N ALA A 19 -17.96 -2.19 10.68
CA ALA A 19 -16.90 -1.58 9.90
C ALA A 19 -17.53 -0.55 8.96
N SER A 20 -17.78 0.66 9.46
CA SER A 20 -17.91 1.83 8.60
C SER A 20 -16.50 2.27 8.24
N CYS A 21 -16.19 2.28 6.93
CA CYS A 21 -15.08 3.05 6.38
C CYS A 21 -15.01 4.40 7.10
N SER A 22 -13.96 4.61 7.89
CA SER A 22 -13.72 5.91 8.51
C SER A 22 -13.51 6.91 7.38
N ASN A 23 -14.43 7.89 7.29
CA ASN A 23 -14.23 9.13 6.57
C ASN A 23 -12.83 9.68 6.95
N GLU A 24 -11.93 9.73 5.97
CA GLU A 24 -10.77 10.61 6.07
C GLU A 24 -11.29 12.03 6.15
N GLU A 25 -11.25 12.61 7.35
CA GLU A 25 -11.40 14.06 7.51
C GLU A 25 -10.30 14.73 6.67
N LEU A 26 -10.72 15.44 5.63
CA LEU A 26 -9.91 16.31 4.78
C LEU A 26 -9.36 17.50 5.59
N GLN A 27 -8.40 17.25 6.49
CA GLN A 27 -7.69 18.33 7.20
C GLN A 27 -6.42 18.75 6.45
N ASN A 28 -6.33 20.07 6.28
CA ASN A 28 -5.27 20.92 5.75
C ASN A 28 -3.81 20.42 5.87
N GLU A 29 -3.26 19.92 4.77
CA GLU A 29 -1.82 19.99 4.49
C GLU A 29 -1.61 20.63 3.09
N ASN A 30 -0.79 21.69 3.05
CA ASN A 30 -0.26 22.40 1.87
C ASN A 30 -1.13 22.40 0.60
N ARG A 31 -2.26 23.11 0.61
CA ARG A 31 -3.04 23.36 -0.61
C ARG A 31 -2.44 24.54 -1.39
N PRO A 32 -2.25 24.46 -2.71
CA PRO A 32 -1.98 25.65 -3.53
C PRO A 32 -3.12 26.66 -3.39
N ASP A 33 -2.81 27.96 -3.44
CA ASP A 33 -3.80 29.04 -3.30
C ASP A 33 -4.89 28.91 -4.37
N VAL A 34 -6.10 28.48 -3.98
CA VAL A 34 -7.26 28.46 -4.87
C VAL A 34 -7.86 29.87 -4.93
N PRO A 35 -8.06 30.46 -6.12
CA PRO A 35 -8.63 31.81 -6.25
C PRO A 35 -10.13 31.80 -5.92
N LEU A 36 -10.48 31.95 -4.65
CA LEU A 36 -11.86 32.05 -4.18
C LEU A 36 -12.40 33.49 -4.36
N LYS A 37 -13.61 33.62 -4.93
CA LYS A 37 -14.34 34.90 -4.94
C LYS A 37 -15.04 35.14 -3.60
N SER A 38 -15.42 36.39 -3.35
CA SER A 38 -16.17 36.75 -2.14
C SER A 38 -17.46 35.95 -2.05
N GLY A 39 -17.68 35.28 -0.92
CA GLY A 39 -18.86 34.43 -0.69
C GLY A 39 -18.72 32.99 -1.19
N GLU A 40 -17.53 32.56 -1.64
CA GLU A 40 -17.27 31.16 -2.02
C GLU A 40 -16.67 30.33 -0.88
N GLN A 41 -16.86 29.02 -0.95
CA GLN A 41 -16.20 28.01 -0.14
C GLN A 41 -15.37 27.08 -1.03
N LEU A 42 -14.27 26.55 -0.48
CA LEU A 42 -13.40 25.63 -1.19
C LEU A 42 -14.02 24.23 -1.29
N VAL A 43 -14.04 23.69 -2.50
CA VAL A 43 -14.48 22.33 -2.80
C VAL A 43 -13.35 21.60 -3.50
N SER A 44 -13.16 20.32 -3.17
CA SER A 44 -12.18 19.45 -3.82
C SER A 44 -12.85 18.19 -4.37
N MET A 45 -12.36 17.75 -5.53
CA MET A 45 -12.81 16.56 -6.22
C MET A 45 -11.62 15.70 -6.60
N LYS A 46 -11.74 14.40 -6.38
CA LYS A 46 -10.76 13.42 -6.84
C LYS A 46 -11.19 12.89 -8.21
N ILE A 47 -10.32 12.99 -9.18
CA ILE A 47 -10.43 12.29 -10.46
C ILE A 47 -9.74 10.95 -10.27
N ASN A 48 -10.54 9.89 -10.13
CA ASN A 48 -10.09 8.51 -10.05
C ASN A 48 -9.96 7.89 -11.45
N GLY A 49 -9.12 6.87 -11.59
CA GLY A 49 -9.17 6.01 -12.77
C GLY A 49 -8.43 6.55 -13.99
N LEU A 50 -7.33 7.26 -13.78
CA LEU A 50 -6.24 7.22 -14.77
C LEU A 50 -5.25 6.10 -14.43
N GLY A 51 -5.22 5.58 -13.20
CA GLY A 51 -4.88 4.19 -12.88
C GLY A 51 -6.01 3.54 -12.06
N GLY A 52 -6.46 2.35 -12.46
CA GLY A 52 -7.40 1.56 -11.67
C GLY A 52 -6.76 0.96 -10.41
N THR A 53 -7.57 0.71 -9.39
CA THR A 53 -7.25 -0.07 -8.18
C THR A 53 -6.39 -1.30 -8.50
N VAL A 54 -5.33 -1.53 -7.71
CA VAL A 54 -4.40 -2.66 -7.81
C VAL A 54 -5.16 -3.99 -7.83
N VAL A 55 -5.25 -4.61 -9.01
CA VAL A 55 -5.53 -6.03 -9.13
C VAL A 55 -4.20 -6.75 -9.25
N THR A 56 -3.98 -7.77 -8.40
CA THR A 56 -2.85 -8.69 -8.43
C THR A 56 -2.61 -9.22 -9.85
N ARG A 57 -1.40 -9.01 -10.38
CA ARG A 57 -1.04 -9.27 -11.79
C ARG A 57 -0.49 -10.68 -11.99
N ALA A 58 -0.88 -11.33 -13.09
CA ALA A 58 -0.17 -12.47 -13.65
C ALA A 58 0.99 -11.99 -14.55
N ALA A 59 2.13 -12.68 -14.52
CA ALA A 59 3.23 -12.42 -15.43
C ALA A 59 2.83 -12.80 -16.87
N GLY A 60 2.68 -11.81 -17.76
CA GLY A 60 2.42 -12.06 -19.18
C GLY A 60 1.59 -10.99 -19.92
N ASP A 61 0.83 -10.16 -19.20
CA ASP A 61 0.02 -9.12 -19.83
C ASP A 61 0.83 -7.84 -20.08
N ASN A 62 1.34 -7.70 -21.31
CA ASN A 62 1.97 -6.48 -21.81
C ASN A 62 0.90 -5.39 -22.07
N ILE A 63 0.43 -4.76 -21.00
CA ILE A 63 -0.34 -3.52 -21.08
C ILE A 63 0.63 -2.36 -20.90
N ILE A 64 0.99 -1.71 -22.00
CA ILE A 64 1.83 -0.50 -22.02
C ILE A 64 0.87 0.69 -22.17
N ALA A 65 0.59 1.40 -21.08
CA ALA A 65 0.08 2.76 -21.16
C ALA A 65 1.18 3.67 -21.74
N LEU A 66 0.82 4.67 -22.55
CA LEU A 66 1.78 5.55 -23.22
C LEU A 66 1.68 7.00 -22.72
N PRO A 67 2.81 7.74 -22.78
CA PRO A 67 2.84 9.13 -22.38
C PRO A 67 1.78 9.95 -23.10
N GLY A 68 1.04 10.76 -22.36
CA GLY A 68 0.01 11.65 -22.91
C GLY A 68 -1.41 11.08 -22.92
N GLU A 69 -1.60 9.75 -22.79
CA GLU A 69 -2.94 9.13 -22.79
C GLU A 69 -3.80 9.54 -21.58
N VAL A 70 -3.17 10.04 -20.52
CA VAL A 70 -3.78 10.50 -19.27
C VAL A 70 -3.58 11.99 -19.00
N LYS A 71 -2.84 12.68 -19.87
CA LYS A 71 -2.42 14.07 -19.65
C LYS A 71 -3.63 15.00 -19.69
N ILE A 72 -3.72 15.93 -18.74
CA ILE A 72 -4.73 17.00 -18.72
C ILE A 72 -4.05 18.33 -19.05
N GLU A 73 -4.15 18.75 -20.32
CA GLU A 73 -3.68 20.06 -20.81
C GLU A 73 -4.72 21.16 -20.56
N LYS A 74 -5.99 20.79 -20.67
CA LYS A 74 -7.13 21.68 -20.48
C LYS A 74 -8.26 20.95 -19.76
N LEU A 75 -8.88 21.61 -18.80
CA LEU A 75 -10.05 21.11 -18.07
C LEU A 75 -11.09 22.22 -17.91
N ASP A 76 -12.27 22.00 -18.47
CA ASP A 76 -13.48 22.78 -18.20
C ASP A 76 -14.38 21.98 -17.22
N LEU A 77 -14.65 22.55 -16.05
CA LEU A 77 -15.61 22.02 -15.08
C LEU A 77 -16.89 22.85 -15.13
N TYR A 78 -17.99 22.24 -15.55
CA TYR A 78 -19.31 22.87 -15.65
C TYR A 78 -20.10 22.59 -14.37
N SER A 79 -20.55 23.65 -13.70
CA SER A 79 -21.47 23.58 -12.55
C SER A 79 -22.87 23.93 -13.03
N PHE A 80 -23.80 22.98 -12.91
CA PHE A 80 -25.21 23.20 -13.16
C PHE A 80 -26.00 23.19 -11.86
N VAL A 81 -26.97 24.08 -11.74
CA VAL A 81 -27.87 24.20 -10.58
C VAL A 81 -29.32 23.97 -10.97
N ASP A 82 -30.12 23.50 -10.02
CA ASP A 82 -31.56 23.38 -10.20
C ASP A 82 -32.22 24.72 -10.59
N LEU A 83 -33.39 24.64 -11.26
CA LEU A 83 -34.16 25.82 -11.64
C LEU A 83 -34.91 26.42 -10.43
N ASP A 84 -35.39 25.61 -9.49
CA ASP A 84 -36.45 26.04 -8.57
C ASP A 84 -35.99 26.42 -7.16
N ASN A 85 -36.00 27.73 -6.92
CA ASN A 85 -36.58 28.28 -5.68
C ASN A 85 -37.93 28.97 -5.98
N GLN A 86 -38.64 28.50 -7.01
CA GLN A 86 -40.01 28.93 -7.33
C GLN A 86 -40.97 27.99 -6.60
N SER A 87 -41.83 28.56 -5.75
CA SER A 87 -42.67 27.88 -4.76
C SER A 87 -43.80 27.00 -5.35
N SER A 88 -43.78 26.66 -6.64
CA SER A 88 -44.85 25.91 -7.28
C SER A 88 -44.47 25.32 -8.64
N SER A 89 -43.81 24.16 -8.67
CA SER A 89 -44.16 23.01 -9.55
C SER A 89 -43.08 21.93 -9.48
N ALA A 90 -43.44 20.77 -8.89
CA ALA A 90 -42.73 19.49 -8.91
C ALA A 90 -41.19 19.54 -8.79
N ALA A 91 -40.69 19.30 -7.56
CA ALA A 91 -39.30 18.91 -7.35
C ALA A 91 -38.91 17.81 -8.35
N ILE A 92 -37.81 18.03 -9.09
CA ILE A 92 -37.25 17.03 -9.99
C ILE A 92 -36.61 15.95 -9.11
N THR A 93 -37.37 14.90 -8.78
CA THR A 93 -36.96 13.83 -7.84
C THR A 93 -36.28 12.64 -8.52
N GLY A 94 -35.97 12.72 -9.82
CA GLY A 94 -35.47 11.58 -10.58
C GLY A 94 -34.03 11.74 -11.08
N THR A 95 -33.31 10.62 -11.15
CA THR A 95 -31.91 10.51 -11.61
C THR A 95 -31.77 10.19 -13.09
N SER A 96 -32.87 10.04 -13.83
CA SER A 96 -32.81 9.74 -15.27
C SER A 96 -32.32 10.93 -16.09
N ALA A 97 -31.74 10.66 -17.26
CA ALA A 97 -31.24 11.68 -18.19
C ALA A 97 -32.30 12.71 -18.59
N ASP A 98 -33.59 12.35 -18.58
CA ASP A 98 -34.70 13.28 -18.86
C ASP A 98 -35.02 14.22 -17.69
N ASN A 99 -34.76 13.81 -16.45
CA ASN A 99 -35.01 14.63 -15.27
C ASN A 99 -33.94 15.73 -15.09
N LEU A 100 -32.70 15.48 -15.55
CA LEU A 100 -31.59 16.45 -15.45
C LEU A 100 -31.66 17.60 -16.48
N LYS A 101 -32.52 17.49 -17.51
CA LYS A 101 -32.62 18.48 -18.60
C LYS A 101 -33.07 19.88 -18.13
N GLY A 102 -33.63 19.99 -16.93
CA GLY A 102 -34.00 21.26 -16.30
C GLY A 102 -32.87 21.98 -15.58
N TYR A 103 -31.68 21.40 -15.39
CA TYR A 103 -30.59 22.08 -14.68
C TYR A 103 -29.96 23.18 -15.57
N THR A 104 -29.61 24.32 -14.97
CA THR A 104 -29.06 25.49 -15.69
C THR A 104 -27.62 25.79 -15.29
N LEU A 105 -26.82 26.20 -16.27
CA LEU A 105 -25.39 26.46 -16.09
C LEU A 105 -25.14 27.66 -15.17
N GLU A 106 -24.56 27.39 -14.00
CA GLU A 106 -24.14 28.38 -13.02
C GLU A 106 -22.81 29.02 -13.41
N ARG A 107 -21.81 28.17 -13.66
CA ARG A 107 -20.43 28.60 -13.91
C ARG A 107 -19.66 27.52 -14.67
N ILE A 108 -18.69 27.99 -15.46
CA ILE A 108 -17.64 27.15 -16.03
C ILE A 108 -16.34 27.55 -15.33
N TYR A 109 -15.68 26.58 -14.69
CA TYR A 109 -14.35 26.74 -14.12
C TYR A 109 -13.35 26.20 -15.12
N ARG A 110 -12.29 26.96 -15.39
CA ARG A 110 -11.31 26.61 -16.41
C ARG A 110 -9.94 26.38 -15.81
N TYR A 111 -9.26 25.40 -16.37
CA TYR A 111 -7.84 25.16 -16.18
C TYR A 111 -7.18 24.93 -17.52
N LYS A 112 -6.00 25.54 -17.66
CA LYS A 112 -5.05 25.29 -18.73
C LYS A 112 -3.68 25.08 -18.09
N ALA A 113 -2.99 24.03 -18.51
CA ALA A 113 -1.62 23.77 -18.11
C ALA A 113 -0.75 25.01 -18.42
N LEU A 114 0.07 25.41 -17.44
CA LEU A 114 0.92 26.60 -17.49
C LEU A 114 0.18 27.93 -17.77
N GLY A 115 -1.14 27.99 -17.58
CA GLY A 115 -1.95 29.21 -17.73
C GLY A 115 -1.98 30.06 -16.46
N ASP A 116 -1.93 31.38 -16.63
CA ASP A 116 -1.92 32.35 -15.52
C ASP A 116 -3.33 32.74 -15.03
N GLU A 117 -4.39 32.32 -15.74
CA GLU A 117 -5.79 32.71 -15.49
C GLU A 117 -6.69 31.49 -15.18
N ASN A 118 -6.22 30.59 -14.31
CA ASN A 118 -6.99 29.40 -13.93
C ASN A 118 -8.02 29.71 -12.82
N ASP A 119 -9.27 29.26 -13.00
CA ASP A 119 -10.36 29.35 -12.00
C ASP A 119 -10.32 28.20 -10.97
N LEU A 120 -9.50 27.19 -11.22
CA LEU A 120 -9.33 26.00 -10.39
C LEU A 120 -7.86 25.59 -10.30
N VAL A 121 -7.54 24.80 -9.29
CA VAL A 121 -6.22 24.19 -9.11
C VAL A 121 -6.33 22.70 -9.40
N LEU A 122 -5.48 22.21 -10.30
CA LEU A 122 -5.32 20.80 -10.59
C LEU A 122 -4.01 20.31 -9.93
N THR A 123 -4.11 19.34 -9.01
CA THR A 123 -2.96 18.80 -8.28
C THR A 123 -2.87 17.29 -8.52
N PRO A 124 -1.76 16.75 -9.04
CA PRO A 124 -1.55 15.31 -9.10
C PRO A 124 -1.60 14.68 -7.69
N VAL A 125 -2.35 13.58 -7.50
CA VAL A 125 -2.43 12.85 -6.22
C VAL A 125 -2.61 11.36 -6.50
N GLY A 126 -1.62 10.54 -6.12
CA GLY A 126 -1.61 9.10 -6.40
C GLY A 126 -1.80 8.81 -7.90
N ASP A 127 -2.71 7.89 -8.23
CA ASP A 127 -3.01 7.46 -9.61
C ASP A 127 -4.00 8.38 -10.37
N GLY A 128 -4.07 9.66 -10.01
CA GLY A 128 -5.04 10.59 -10.55
C GLY A 128 -4.78 12.05 -10.21
N TYR A 129 -5.82 12.87 -10.28
CA TYR A 129 -5.75 14.29 -9.98
C TYR A 129 -6.75 14.68 -8.89
N ARG A 130 -6.42 15.73 -8.15
CA ARG A 130 -7.32 16.48 -7.29
C ARG A 130 -7.62 17.82 -7.94
N VAL A 131 -8.89 18.09 -8.20
CA VAL A 131 -9.40 19.37 -8.70
C VAL A 131 -9.92 20.17 -7.52
N SER A 132 -9.44 21.40 -7.32
CA SER A 132 -9.89 22.28 -6.24
C SER A 132 -10.42 23.61 -6.79
N TYR A 133 -11.62 24.02 -6.40
CA TYR A 133 -12.33 25.18 -6.95
C TYR A 133 -13.30 25.80 -5.93
N GLY A 134 -13.71 27.05 -6.15
CA GLY A 134 -14.63 27.78 -5.26
C GLY A 134 -16.09 27.66 -5.66
N VAL A 135 -16.97 27.28 -4.74
CA VAL A 135 -18.44 27.20 -4.97
C VAL A 135 -19.16 28.22 -4.07
N PRO A 136 -20.24 28.89 -4.51
CA PRO A 136 -21.00 29.80 -3.65
C PRO A 136 -21.43 29.16 -2.33
N LYS A 137 -21.26 29.90 -1.22
CA LYS A 137 -21.62 29.46 0.13
C LYS A 137 -23.05 29.88 0.47
N GLY A 138 -23.80 28.96 1.04
CA GLY A 138 -25.05 29.26 1.74
C GLY A 138 -26.29 29.42 0.85
N ASP A 139 -26.28 28.93 -0.39
CA ASP A 139 -27.50 28.76 -1.18
C ASP A 139 -28.16 27.39 -0.94
N GLU A 140 -29.47 27.28 -1.16
CA GLU A 140 -30.21 26.02 -1.00
C GLU A 140 -30.19 25.17 -2.28
N ARG A 141 -29.27 25.48 -3.21
CA ARG A 141 -29.25 24.91 -4.56
C ARG A 141 -28.59 23.54 -4.57
N THR A 142 -29.18 22.61 -5.32
CA THR A 142 -28.53 21.35 -5.69
C THR A 142 -27.67 21.52 -6.94
N ARG A 143 -26.55 20.81 -7.00
CA ARG A 143 -25.54 20.93 -8.06
C ARG A 143 -25.23 19.62 -8.77
N ARG A 144 -24.93 19.76 -10.07
CA ARG A 144 -24.38 18.73 -10.93
C ARG A 144 -23.10 19.23 -11.58
N PHE A 145 -22.05 18.42 -11.52
CA PHE A 145 -20.75 18.76 -12.11
C PHE A 145 -20.46 17.89 -13.33
N VAL A 146 -19.84 18.49 -14.34
CA VAL A 146 -19.40 17.81 -15.55
C VAL A 146 -17.96 18.24 -15.85
N LEU A 147 -17.09 17.28 -16.15
CA LEU A 147 -15.72 17.53 -16.61
C LEU A 147 -15.64 17.32 -18.11
N VAL A 148 -14.99 18.26 -18.78
CA VAL A 148 -14.58 18.20 -20.19
C VAL A 148 -13.09 18.45 -20.22
N VAL A 149 -12.32 17.50 -20.72
CA VAL A 149 -10.85 17.52 -20.72
C VAL A 149 -10.35 17.45 -22.14
N ASN A 150 -9.32 18.25 -22.45
CA ASN A 150 -8.64 18.32 -23.75
C ASN A 150 -9.61 18.29 -24.95
N ASP A 151 -10.66 19.11 -24.91
CA ASP A 151 -11.53 19.37 -26.06
C ASP A 151 -10.72 20.12 -27.13
N ILE A 152 -9.99 19.36 -27.96
CA ILE A 152 -9.03 19.81 -28.96
C ILE A 152 -9.63 20.96 -29.80
N ASP A 153 -9.04 22.16 -29.68
CA ASP A 153 -9.35 23.39 -30.42
C ASP A 153 -10.86 23.72 -30.56
N ARG A 154 -11.57 23.80 -29.43
CA ARG A 154 -12.93 24.35 -29.38
C ARG A 154 -12.92 25.89 -29.53
N THR A 155 -13.56 26.43 -30.57
CA THR A 155 -14.02 27.83 -30.64
C THR A 155 -15.42 27.93 -30.03
N SER A 156 -15.52 27.73 -28.71
CA SER A 156 -16.78 27.49 -27.99
C SER A 156 -18.00 28.22 -28.57
N THR A 157 -19.02 27.47 -28.99
CA THR A 157 -20.40 27.97 -28.88
C THR A 157 -20.60 28.38 -27.43
N ALA A 158 -20.79 29.68 -27.19
CA ALA A 158 -20.78 30.24 -25.85
C ALA A 158 -22.00 29.74 -25.06
N LEU A 159 -21.81 28.67 -24.28
CA LEU A 159 -22.79 28.26 -23.28
C LEU A 159 -22.91 29.42 -22.28
N THR A 160 -24.12 29.97 -22.16
CA THR A 160 -24.37 31.13 -21.32
C THR A 160 -24.47 30.65 -19.87
N ALA A 161 -23.45 30.97 -19.06
CA ALA A 161 -23.46 30.74 -17.63
C ALA A 161 -24.06 31.96 -16.90
N LEU A 162 -24.92 31.73 -15.92
CA LEU A 162 -25.45 32.79 -15.07
C LEU A 162 -25.12 32.47 -13.62
N ALA A 163 -24.38 33.36 -12.94
CA ALA A 163 -24.05 33.17 -11.53
C ALA A 163 -25.32 33.15 -10.64
N VAL A 164 -25.28 32.40 -9.54
CA VAL A 164 -26.33 32.45 -8.51
C VAL A 164 -26.09 33.71 -7.66
N ALA A 165 -27.09 34.60 -7.57
CA ALA A 165 -27.04 35.75 -6.67
C ALA A 165 -27.27 35.28 -5.23
N THR A 166 -26.68 36.00 -4.26
CA THR A 166 -26.67 35.67 -2.83
C THR A 166 -28.04 35.19 -2.31
N ALA A 167 -28.02 34.20 -1.40
CA ALA A 167 -29.16 33.47 -0.86
C ALA A 167 -30.44 34.32 -0.67
N GLY A 168 -31.53 33.92 -1.34
CA GLY A 168 -32.89 34.40 -1.05
C GLY A 168 -33.68 35.02 -2.21
N ALA A 169 -33.09 35.25 -3.39
CA ALA A 169 -33.83 35.72 -4.57
C ALA A 169 -33.75 34.70 -5.71
N GLY A 170 -34.89 34.22 -6.18
CA GLY A 170 -34.99 33.43 -7.40
C GLY A 170 -34.59 34.27 -8.61
N SER A 171 -33.30 34.33 -8.94
CA SER A 171 -32.81 34.98 -10.16
C SER A 171 -33.49 34.32 -11.36
N ASN A 172 -34.00 35.11 -12.32
CA ASN A 172 -34.47 34.57 -13.60
C ASN A 172 -33.27 33.93 -14.34
N ARG A 173 -33.31 32.61 -14.54
CA ARG A 173 -32.25 31.84 -15.22
C ARG A 173 -32.64 31.37 -16.62
N SER A 174 -33.70 31.94 -17.21
CA SER A 174 -34.23 31.51 -18.52
C SER A 174 -33.24 31.70 -19.69
N SER A 175 -32.20 32.53 -19.51
CA SER A 175 -31.13 32.73 -20.49
C SER A 175 -29.89 31.87 -20.25
N ALA A 176 -29.84 31.12 -19.15
CA ALA A 176 -28.73 30.22 -18.87
C ALA A 176 -28.86 28.94 -19.70
N ALA A 177 -27.73 28.41 -20.16
CA ALA A 177 -27.68 27.13 -20.87
C ALA A 177 -28.23 26.00 -19.99
N VAL A 178 -28.94 25.06 -20.59
CA VAL A 178 -29.48 23.89 -19.89
C VAL A 178 -28.54 22.70 -20.01
N PHE A 179 -28.65 21.72 -19.11
CA PHE A 179 -27.78 20.54 -19.10
C PHE A 179 -27.77 19.79 -20.45
N SER A 180 -28.92 19.70 -21.13
CA SER A 180 -29.03 19.06 -22.45
C SER A 180 -28.26 19.79 -23.56
N ASP A 181 -27.85 21.05 -23.35
CA ASP A 181 -27.02 21.75 -24.34
C ASP A 181 -25.62 21.11 -24.45
N LEU A 182 -25.20 20.33 -23.45
CA LEU A 182 -23.97 19.52 -23.51
C LEU A 182 -24.05 18.37 -24.51
N ASP A 183 -25.25 17.85 -24.83
CA ASP A 183 -25.40 16.74 -25.79
C ASP A 183 -24.91 17.14 -27.20
N ASN A 184 -24.90 18.44 -27.49
CA ASN A 184 -24.42 19.00 -28.75
C ASN A 184 -22.92 19.34 -28.73
N LEU A 185 -22.23 19.15 -27.60
CA LEU A 185 -20.81 19.42 -27.50
C LEU A 185 -20.00 18.34 -28.23
N LYS A 186 -19.12 18.76 -29.14
CA LYS A 186 -18.29 17.87 -29.96
C LYS A 186 -16.82 17.89 -29.51
N ILE A 187 -16.13 16.77 -29.71
CA ILE A 187 -14.71 16.57 -29.38
C ILE A 187 -13.82 17.49 -30.22
N LEU A 188 -14.21 17.75 -31.47
CA LEU A 188 -13.56 18.65 -32.42
C LEU A 188 -14.64 19.54 -33.04
N GLU A 189 -14.53 20.87 -32.95
CA GLU A 189 -15.48 21.73 -33.68
C GLU A 189 -15.19 21.73 -35.19
N THR A 190 -13.92 21.53 -35.56
CA THR A 190 -13.51 21.39 -36.95
C THR A 190 -13.51 19.93 -37.37
N ALA A 191 -14.12 19.66 -38.51
CA ALA A 191 -14.24 18.30 -39.01
C ALA A 191 -12.88 17.79 -39.51
N LEU A 192 -12.49 16.56 -39.14
CA LEU A 192 -11.27 15.94 -39.68
C LEU A 192 -11.37 15.83 -41.21
N SER A 193 -10.27 16.12 -41.91
CA SER A 193 -10.23 15.99 -43.37
C SER A 193 -9.80 14.60 -43.80
N ALA A 194 -10.26 14.13 -44.97
CA ALA A 194 -9.66 12.98 -45.63
C ALA A 194 -8.16 13.25 -45.86
N SER A 195 -7.31 12.26 -45.57
CA SER A 195 -5.85 12.39 -45.55
C SER A 195 -5.31 13.44 -44.56
N GLY A 196 -6.09 13.83 -43.57
CA GLY A 196 -5.65 14.67 -42.45
C GLY A 196 -4.76 13.92 -41.46
N ASN A 197 -4.07 14.65 -40.59
CA ASN A 197 -3.22 14.05 -39.57
C ASN A 197 -4.04 13.20 -38.58
N ASN A 198 -3.43 12.15 -38.06
CA ASN A 198 -4.02 11.31 -37.02
C ASN A 198 -4.12 12.08 -35.70
N ILE A 199 -5.05 11.65 -34.84
CA ILE A 199 -5.13 12.11 -33.45
C ILE A 199 -3.89 11.62 -32.72
N THR A 200 -3.21 12.50 -31.98
CA THR A 200 -2.04 12.16 -31.17
C THR A 200 -2.30 12.42 -29.69
N ALA A 201 -1.65 11.64 -28.82
CA ALA A 201 -1.75 11.79 -27.36
C ALA A 201 -0.84 12.90 -26.81
N ASP A 202 0.07 13.47 -27.62
CA ASP A 202 1.06 14.47 -27.18
C ASP A 202 0.45 15.70 -26.52
N LYS A 203 -0.75 16.09 -26.95
CA LYS A 203 -1.54 17.22 -26.41
C LYS A 203 -2.66 16.78 -25.46
N GLY A 204 -2.58 15.54 -24.97
CA GLY A 204 -3.63 14.92 -24.17
C GLY A 204 -4.83 14.47 -25.01
N LEU A 205 -5.46 13.37 -24.58
CA LEU A 205 -6.66 12.84 -25.23
C LEU A 205 -7.94 13.50 -24.68
N PRO A 206 -8.98 13.68 -25.51
CA PRO A 206 -10.25 14.23 -25.06
C PRO A 206 -10.94 13.26 -24.09
N MET A 207 -11.36 13.75 -22.94
CA MET A 207 -12.05 12.95 -21.92
C MET A 207 -13.24 13.69 -21.32
N THR A 208 -14.21 12.94 -20.80
CA THR A 208 -15.35 13.51 -20.07
C THR A 208 -15.70 12.73 -18.83
N ALA A 209 -16.28 13.39 -17.83
CA ALA A 209 -16.94 12.73 -16.71
C ALA A 209 -18.23 13.46 -16.37
N ILE A 210 -19.29 12.72 -16.06
CA ILE A 210 -20.49 13.26 -15.41
C ILE A 210 -20.42 12.82 -13.95
N ILE A 211 -20.49 13.78 -13.03
CA ILE A 211 -20.19 13.54 -11.62
C ILE A 211 -21.49 13.55 -10.81
N GLY A 212 -21.72 12.46 -10.10
CA GLY A 212 -22.76 12.34 -9.08
C GLY A 212 -22.29 11.50 -7.91
N ARG A 213 -23.11 11.38 -6.88
CA ARG A 213 -22.85 10.50 -5.74
C ARG A 213 -23.35 9.09 -6.04
N ASN A 214 -22.68 8.08 -5.47
CA ASN A 214 -23.22 6.72 -5.42
C ASN A 214 -23.97 6.55 -4.10
N GLU A 215 -25.28 6.31 -4.16
CA GLU A 215 -26.12 6.01 -2.99
C GLU A 215 -26.56 4.56 -3.03
N TYR A 216 -26.76 3.94 -1.88
CA TYR A 216 -27.53 2.71 -1.81
C TYR A 216 -28.97 3.07 -1.47
N ASP A 217 -29.93 2.59 -2.24
CA ASP A 217 -31.33 2.72 -1.85
C ASP A 217 -31.66 1.83 -0.64
N GLY A 218 -32.87 1.98 -0.09
CA GLY A 218 -33.37 1.17 1.02
C GLY A 218 -33.50 -0.33 0.73
N SER A 219 -33.24 -0.77 -0.52
CA SER A 219 -33.16 -2.18 -0.92
C SER A 219 -31.73 -2.72 -1.02
N GLY A 220 -30.72 -1.85 -0.82
CA GLY A 220 -29.30 -2.19 -0.99
C GLY A 220 -28.82 -2.12 -2.44
N ALA A 221 -29.62 -1.62 -3.38
CA ALA A 221 -29.20 -1.39 -4.76
C ALA A 221 -28.45 -0.05 -4.86
N GLN A 222 -27.32 -0.06 -5.58
CA GLN A 222 -26.51 1.14 -5.76
C GLN A 222 -27.12 2.03 -6.85
N ASN A 223 -27.69 3.16 -6.43
CA ASN A 223 -28.01 4.29 -7.29
C ASN A 223 -26.74 5.05 -7.62
N PHE A 224 -26.26 4.88 -8.84
CA PHE A 224 -25.17 5.68 -9.36
C PHE A 224 -25.68 7.09 -9.67
N ASN A 225 -24.79 8.06 -9.53
CA ASN A 225 -24.96 9.40 -10.08
C ASN A 225 -26.09 10.27 -9.48
N THR A 226 -26.30 10.26 -8.16
CA THR A 226 -27.22 11.18 -7.45
C THR A 226 -26.67 12.62 -7.34
N LEU A 227 -27.53 13.59 -6.98
CA LEU A 227 -27.25 15.04 -6.94
C LEU A 227 -26.51 15.45 -5.65
N TYR A 228 -25.72 16.53 -5.71
CA TYR A 228 -25.07 17.11 -4.52
C TYR A 228 -25.87 18.28 -3.95
N THR A 229 -26.22 18.21 -2.67
CA THR A 229 -26.80 19.35 -1.94
C THR A 229 -25.69 20.30 -1.47
N ASN A 230 -26.04 21.54 -1.12
CA ASN A 230 -25.08 22.46 -0.51
C ASN A 230 -24.51 21.92 0.83
N GLN A 231 -25.28 21.14 1.59
CA GLN A 231 -24.76 20.48 2.80
C GLN A 231 -23.68 19.45 2.48
N ASP A 232 -23.81 18.74 1.36
CA ASP A 232 -22.81 17.74 0.93
C ASP A 232 -21.50 18.39 0.51
N VAL A 233 -21.61 19.52 -0.19
CA VAL A 233 -20.49 20.37 -0.61
C VAL A 233 -19.81 21.01 0.61
N ALA A 234 -20.60 21.51 1.57
CA ALA A 234 -20.09 22.13 2.80
C ALA A 234 -19.51 21.12 3.81
N GLY A 235 -20.02 19.90 3.83
CA GLY A 235 -19.59 18.81 4.71
C GLY A 235 -18.35 18.04 4.21
N GLY A 236 -17.79 18.41 3.06
CA GLY A 236 -16.60 17.75 2.50
C GLY A 236 -16.87 16.35 1.96
N THR A 237 -18.09 16.05 1.51
CA THR A 237 -18.41 14.76 0.86
C THR A 237 -17.46 14.54 -0.31
N ALA A 238 -16.77 13.40 -0.35
CA ALA A 238 -15.78 13.11 -1.38
C ALA A 238 -16.41 13.08 -2.78
N LEU A 239 -16.21 14.15 -3.56
CA LEU A 239 -16.55 14.19 -4.98
C LEU A 239 -15.56 13.31 -5.73
N ASN A 240 -16.04 12.30 -6.43
CA ASN A 240 -15.22 11.42 -7.25
C ASN A 240 -15.67 11.50 -8.71
N ALA A 241 -14.72 11.59 -9.63
CA ALA A 241 -14.95 11.57 -11.07
C ALA A 241 -14.19 10.40 -11.70
N THR A 242 -14.82 9.72 -12.65
CA THR A 242 -14.15 8.74 -13.52
C THR A 242 -14.19 9.28 -14.94
N LEU A 243 -13.02 9.61 -15.48
CA LEU A 243 -12.90 10.12 -16.84
C LEU A 243 -13.04 8.98 -17.85
N VAL A 244 -13.76 9.26 -18.93
CA VAL A 244 -13.90 8.37 -20.08
C VAL A 244 -13.25 9.04 -21.28
N ARG A 245 -12.21 8.40 -21.85
CA ARG A 245 -11.61 8.85 -23.12
C ARG A 245 -12.65 8.79 -24.22
N ARG A 246 -12.76 9.85 -25.01
CA ARG A 246 -13.71 9.94 -26.12
C ARG A 246 -13.14 9.41 -27.44
N VAL A 247 -12.00 8.74 -27.38
CA VAL A 247 -11.30 8.10 -28.50
C VAL A 247 -11.25 6.58 -28.33
N ALA A 248 -10.92 5.88 -29.40
CA ALA A 248 -10.49 4.48 -29.41
C ALA A 248 -8.96 4.41 -29.63
N ARG A 249 -8.31 3.42 -29.02
CA ARG A 249 -6.88 3.13 -29.19
C ARG A 249 -6.68 1.89 -30.06
N ILE A 250 -5.77 1.95 -31.01
CA ILE A 250 -5.45 0.85 -31.93
C ILE A 250 -3.99 0.43 -31.73
N ASP A 251 -3.81 -0.80 -31.27
CA ASP A 251 -2.52 -1.47 -31.16
C ASP A 251 -2.36 -2.48 -32.30
N ILE A 252 -1.12 -2.74 -32.72
CA ILE A 252 -0.82 -3.79 -33.70
C ILE A 252 0.06 -4.84 -33.04
N LYS A 253 -0.39 -6.09 -33.07
CA LYS A 253 0.38 -7.24 -32.62
C LYS A 253 0.93 -7.98 -33.85
N ASN A 254 2.24 -7.97 -34.01
CA ASN A 254 2.96 -8.56 -35.13
C ASN A 254 4.06 -9.53 -34.64
N PRO A 255 3.70 -10.72 -34.12
CA PRO A 255 4.69 -11.65 -33.55
C PRO A 255 5.80 -11.99 -34.55
N VAL A 256 7.04 -12.24 -34.11
CA VAL A 256 8.16 -12.59 -35.02
C VAL A 256 7.80 -13.75 -35.96
N GLY A 257 6.97 -14.70 -35.51
CA GLY A 257 6.49 -15.81 -36.33
C GLY A 257 5.67 -15.43 -37.57
N THR A 258 5.19 -14.19 -37.68
CA THR A 258 4.51 -13.71 -38.90
C THR A 258 5.47 -13.51 -40.06
N GLY A 259 6.75 -13.22 -39.80
CA GLY A 259 7.73 -12.86 -40.84
C GLY A 259 7.34 -11.62 -41.65
N PHE A 260 6.40 -10.81 -41.17
CA PHE A 260 5.90 -9.59 -41.81
C PHE A 260 6.55 -8.36 -41.18
N THR A 261 7.02 -7.43 -42.00
CA THR A 261 7.58 -6.15 -41.53
C THR A 261 6.56 -5.04 -41.74
N VAL A 262 6.00 -4.51 -40.65
CA VAL A 262 5.09 -3.37 -40.68
C VAL A 262 5.85 -2.09 -40.99
N LYS A 263 5.32 -1.26 -41.91
CA LYS A 263 5.92 0.03 -42.28
C LYS A 263 4.99 1.20 -42.02
N LYS A 264 3.72 1.07 -42.42
CA LYS A 264 2.72 2.13 -42.30
C LYS A 264 1.38 1.58 -41.86
N VAL A 265 0.62 2.43 -41.19
CA VAL A 265 -0.74 2.13 -40.72
C VAL A 265 -1.66 3.27 -41.12
N THR A 266 -2.82 2.94 -41.65
CA THR A 266 -3.88 3.88 -41.96
C THR A 266 -5.16 3.43 -41.28
N LEU A 267 -5.98 4.36 -40.83
CA LEU A 267 -7.25 4.10 -40.17
C LEU A 267 -8.35 4.91 -40.83
N SER A 268 -9.52 4.31 -40.95
CA SER A 268 -10.75 5.05 -41.20
C SER A 268 -11.56 5.18 -39.92
N GLY A 269 -12.04 6.39 -39.64
CA GLY A 269 -12.79 6.69 -38.41
C GLY A 269 -13.75 7.85 -38.59
N ALA A 270 -14.46 8.23 -37.52
CA ALA A 270 -15.43 9.32 -37.62
C ALA A 270 -14.72 10.67 -37.86
N LYS A 271 -15.33 11.50 -38.70
CA LYS A 271 -14.91 12.88 -38.97
C LYS A 271 -15.01 13.78 -37.74
N ASN A 272 -15.98 13.50 -36.86
CA ASN A 272 -16.24 14.17 -35.60
C ASN A 272 -16.91 13.19 -34.63
N SER A 273 -17.00 13.53 -33.35
CA SER A 273 -17.74 12.74 -32.35
C SER A 273 -18.17 13.61 -31.16
N THR A 274 -19.15 13.15 -30.39
CA THR A 274 -19.73 13.90 -29.27
C THR A 274 -18.93 13.70 -27.98
N MET A 275 -18.86 14.75 -27.17
CA MET A 275 -18.29 14.67 -25.81
C MET A 275 -19.20 13.86 -24.87
N PHE A 276 -20.50 13.83 -25.13
CA PHE A 276 -21.48 13.13 -24.30
C PHE A 276 -22.41 12.24 -25.14
N GLY A 277 -23.06 11.29 -24.47
CA GLY A 277 -23.97 10.35 -25.11
C GLY A 277 -23.27 9.21 -25.85
N ASN A 278 -24.10 8.45 -26.57
CA ASN A 278 -23.70 7.24 -27.31
C ASN A 278 -22.84 7.58 -28.52
N VAL A 279 -22.03 6.61 -28.94
CA VAL A 279 -21.25 6.69 -30.17
C VAL A 279 -22.18 6.92 -31.38
N PRO A 280 -21.88 7.91 -32.25
CA PRO A 280 -22.71 8.21 -33.40
C PRO A 280 -22.67 7.10 -34.45
N GLN A 281 -23.73 7.04 -35.27
CA GLN A 281 -23.81 6.18 -36.45
C GLN A 281 -23.15 6.86 -37.66
N ALA A 282 -22.62 6.05 -38.58
CA ALA A 282 -22.00 6.55 -39.81
C ALA A 282 -23.01 7.25 -40.73
N THR A 283 -22.58 8.35 -41.35
CA THR A 283 -23.36 9.09 -42.36
C THR A 283 -22.64 9.14 -43.72
N THR A 284 -23.36 9.43 -44.80
CA THR A 284 -22.82 9.65 -46.16
C THR A 284 -22.44 11.10 -46.45
N SER A 285 -22.97 12.04 -45.66
CA SER A 285 -22.64 13.46 -45.71
C SER A 285 -23.04 14.11 -44.39
N GLY A 286 -22.08 14.63 -43.63
CA GLY A 286 -22.35 15.23 -42.32
C GLY A 286 -21.15 15.28 -41.38
N ASP A 287 -21.45 15.50 -40.10
CA ASP A 287 -20.45 15.61 -39.04
C ASP A 287 -19.85 14.26 -38.64
N TYR A 288 -20.54 13.15 -38.90
CA TYR A 288 -20.15 11.80 -38.48
C TYR A 288 -19.82 10.91 -39.68
N ASP A 289 -19.39 11.49 -40.79
CA ASP A 289 -18.91 10.73 -41.95
C ASP A 289 -17.65 9.95 -41.60
N ILE A 290 -17.43 8.82 -42.28
CA ILE A 290 -16.17 8.08 -42.13
C ILE A 290 -15.13 8.69 -43.06
N VAL A 291 -13.97 9.01 -42.50
CA VAL A 291 -12.82 9.56 -43.24
C VAL A 291 -11.62 8.63 -43.10
N ALA A 292 -10.92 8.40 -44.21
CA ALA A 292 -9.60 7.78 -44.19
C ALA A 292 -8.57 8.85 -43.78
N LEU A 293 -7.88 8.61 -42.66
CA LEU A 293 -6.84 9.49 -42.15
C LEU A 293 -5.52 9.28 -42.91
N ALA A 294 -4.54 10.16 -42.71
CA ALA A 294 -3.22 10.00 -43.31
C ALA A 294 -2.52 8.73 -42.78
N ALA A 295 -1.77 8.05 -43.65
CA ALA A 295 -0.93 6.93 -43.24
C ALA A 295 0.16 7.41 -42.27
N ALA A 296 0.26 6.76 -41.11
CA ALA A 296 1.34 6.98 -40.15
C ALA A 296 2.48 6.00 -40.39
N ASP A 297 3.72 6.50 -40.38
CA ASP A 297 4.91 5.65 -40.33
C ASP A 297 5.02 5.02 -38.93
N VAL A 298 5.33 3.73 -38.87
CA VAL A 298 5.53 3.01 -37.60
C VAL A 298 6.83 2.21 -37.63
N VAL A 299 7.44 2.07 -36.45
CA VAL A 299 8.61 1.21 -36.27
C VAL A 299 8.12 -0.22 -36.06
N ASN A 300 8.62 -1.15 -36.89
CA ASN A 300 8.26 -2.56 -36.76
C ASN A 300 8.70 -3.13 -35.40
N ALA A 301 7.75 -3.75 -34.68
CA ALA A 301 7.97 -4.44 -33.42
C ALA A 301 6.96 -5.58 -33.26
N GLU A 302 7.19 -6.49 -32.31
CA GLU A 302 6.22 -7.56 -31.99
C GLU A 302 4.88 -7.02 -31.49
N LEU A 303 4.91 -5.88 -30.81
CA LEU A 303 3.77 -5.10 -30.39
C LEU A 303 4.06 -3.62 -30.69
N ILE A 304 3.20 -2.98 -31.47
CA ILE A 304 3.22 -1.55 -31.75
C ILE A 304 2.05 -0.94 -30.97
N PRO A 305 2.29 -0.45 -29.74
CA PRO A 305 1.25 0.13 -28.90
C PRO A 305 0.82 1.50 -29.45
N ALA A 306 -0.48 1.78 -29.35
CA ALA A 306 -1.16 2.97 -29.85
C ALA A 306 -0.62 3.45 -31.20
N ALA A 307 -0.56 2.52 -32.16
CA ALA A 307 -0.19 2.84 -33.52
C ALA A 307 -1.05 4.01 -34.06
N LEU A 308 -2.34 4.04 -33.68
CA LEU A 308 -3.27 5.11 -34.02
C LEU A 308 -4.33 5.33 -32.91
N TYR A 309 -4.92 6.52 -32.90
CA TYR A 309 -6.16 6.83 -32.17
C TYR A 309 -7.24 7.28 -33.15
N ALA A 310 -8.50 6.95 -32.89
CA ALA A 310 -9.64 7.38 -33.69
C ALA A 310 -10.79 7.92 -32.87
N LEU A 311 -11.62 8.75 -33.51
CA LEU A 311 -12.97 9.03 -33.05
C LEU A 311 -13.86 7.80 -33.30
N PRO A 312 -14.54 7.28 -32.26
CA PRO A 312 -15.36 6.08 -32.37
C PRO A 312 -16.57 6.26 -33.27
N ILE A 313 -17.02 5.17 -33.89
CA ILE A 313 -18.22 5.11 -34.71
C ILE A 313 -18.84 3.72 -34.66
N ALA A 314 -20.17 3.63 -34.61
CA ALA A 314 -20.86 2.36 -34.59
C ALA A 314 -20.83 1.67 -35.97
N ALA A 315 -20.76 0.33 -36.01
CA ALA A 315 -20.51 -0.40 -37.25
C ALA A 315 -21.71 -0.55 -38.22
N GLU A 316 -22.96 -0.48 -37.77
CA GLU A 316 -24.16 -0.81 -38.59
C GLU A 316 -25.38 -0.06 -38.01
N THR A 317 -26.24 0.69 -38.74
CA THR A 317 -26.53 0.77 -40.18
C THR A 317 -27.05 2.17 -40.60
N ALA A 318 -26.25 2.86 -41.42
CA ALA A 318 -26.70 3.51 -42.64
C ALA A 318 -25.53 3.39 -43.64
N ASN A 319 -25.77 2.75 -44.81
CA ASN A 319 -24.87 2.68 -45.96
C ASN A 319 -23.75 1.61 -45.99
N ASP A 320 -23.84 0.53 -45.19
CA ASP A 320 -22.97 -0.67 -45.26
C ASP A 320 -21.44 -0.44 -45.18
N TYR A 321 -20.99 0.75 -44.79
CA TYR A 321 -19.57 1.08 -44.67
C TYR A 321 -19.03 0.74 -43.28
N ILE A 322 -17.97 -0.05 -43.21
CA ILE A 322 -17.35 -0.51 -41.96
C ILE A 322 -15.98 0.17 -41.79
N PRO A 323 -15.70 0.80 -40.62
CA PRO A 323 -14.37 1.31 -40.32
C PRO A 323 -13.32 0.22 -40.39
N SER A 324 -12.10 0.57 -40.78
CA SER A 324 -11.01 -0.39 -40.96
C SER A 324 -9.63 0.19 -40.67
N VAL A 325 -8.74 -0.70 -40.24
CA VAL A 325 -7.28 -0.49 -40.15
C VAL A 325 -6.64 -1.15 -41.36
N LYS A 326 -5.81 -0.40 -42.08
CA LYS A 326 -4.99 -0.89 -43.19
C LYS A 326 -3.52 -0.81 -42.81
N ILE A 327 -2.82 -1.93 -42.93
CA ILE A 327 -1.43 -2.09 -42.54
C ILE A 327 -0.61 -2.38 -43.80
N THR A 328 0.27 -1.46 -44.16
CA THR A 328 1.20 -1.63 -45.28
C THR A 328 2.54 -2.15 -44.75
N GLY A 329 3.04 -3.22 -45.35
CA GLY A 329 4.29 -3.84 -44.95
C GLY A 329 4.78 -4.85 -45.97
N SER A 330 5.87 -5.57 -45.67
CA SER A 330 6.51 -6.49 -46.62
C SER A 330 6.73 -7.87 -46.02
N ILE A 331 6.60 -8.91 -46.84
CA ILE A 331 6.93 -10.31 -46.50
C ILE A 331 7.95 -10.87 -47.50
N GLY A 332 9.04 -11.48 -47.01
CA GLY A 332 10.00 -12.21 -47.84
C GLY A 332 10.67 -11.44 -48.99
N GLY A 333 10.79 -10.10 -48.90
CA GLY A 333 11.43 -9.26 -49.92
C GLY A 333 10.61 -9.01 -51.18
N SER A 334 9.33 -9.39 -51.22
CA SER A 334 8.47 -9.41 -52.41
C SER A 334 7.72 -8.10 -52.72
N GLY A 335 8.14 -6.97 -52.13
CA GLY A 335 7.46 -5.68 -52.23
C GLY A 335 6.46 -5.45 -51.08
N ASP A 336 5.80 -4.30 -51.10
CA ASP A 336 4.83 -3.92 -50.06
C ASP A 336 3.44 -4.46 -50.41
N ILE A 337 2.78 -5.06 -49.42
CA ILE A 337 1.40 -5.53 -49.46
C ILE A 337 0.58 -4.79 -48.40
N GLU A 338 -0.74 -4.74 -48.59
CA GLU A 338 -1.69 -4.15 -47.63
C GLU A 338 -2.54 -5.25 -47.00
N VAL A 339 -2.67 -5.20 -45.67
CA VAL A 339 -3.53 -6.09 -44.87
C VAL A 339 -4.61 -5.24 -44.22
N GLU A 340 -5.87 -5.63 -44.34
CA GLU A 340 -7.01 -4.89 -43.80
C GLU A 340 -7.69 -5.66 -42.67
N ALA A 341 -8.05 -4.96 -41.59
CA ALA A 341 -8.88 -5.43 -40.49
C ALA A 341 -10.07 -4.49 -40.31
N GLN A 342 -11.29 -5.01 -40.34
CA GLN A 342 -12.54 -4.25 -40.23
C GLN A 342 -13.11 -4.31 -38.80
N PHE A 343 -13.63 -3.19 -38.30
CA PHE A 343 -14.34 -3.11 -37.01
C PHE A 343 -15.77 -3.66 -37.11
N GLY A 344 -15.90 -4.85 -37.71
CA GLY A 344 -17.14 -5.55 -37.97
C GLY A 344 -16.89 -7.06 -38.03
N SER A 345 -16.90 -7.63 -39.22
CA SER A 345 -16.79 -9.09 -39.44
C SER A 345 -15.48 -9.72 -38.94
N SER A 346 -14.37 -8.97 -38.85
CA SER A 346 -13.09 -9.46 -38.33
C SER A 346 -12.92 -9.29 -36.81
N MET A 347 -13.94 -8.81 -36.10
CA MET A 347 -13.90 -8.74 -34.63
C MET A 347 -14.32 -10.07 -34.00
N THR A 348 -13.62 -10.47 -32.94
CA THR A 348 -13.89 -11.72 -32.19
C THR A 348 -14.87 -11.55 -31.02
N GLY A 349 -15.47 -10.35 -30.84
CA GLY A 349 -16.39 -10.01 -29.75
C GLY A 349 -17.87 -9.88 -30.17
N THR A 350 -18.77 -9.68 -29.20
CA THR A 350 -20.22 -9.51 -29.42
C THR A 350 -20.63 -8.13 -29.93
N PHE A 351 -19.75 -7.13 -29.82
CA PHE A 351 -19.97 -5.76 -30.29
C PHE A 351 -19.29 -5.53 -31.64
N LYS A 352 -19.96 -4.82 -32.55
CA LYS A 352 -19.40 -4.36 -33.82
C LYS A 352 -19.26 -2.83 -33.80
N GLY A 353 -18.08 -2.32 -34.17
CA GLY A 353 -17.79 -0.89 -34.27
C GLY A 353 -16.60 -0.47 -33.43
N MET A 354 -16.35 0.83 -33.39
CA MET A 354 -15.44 1.45 -32.44
C MET A 354 -16.24 2.11 -31.33
N ASP A 355 -15.85 1.87 -30.10
CA ASP A 355 -16.43 2.45 -28.90
C ASP A 355 -15.43 3.39 -28.18
N VAL A 356 -15.96 4.30 -27.36
CA VAL A 356 -15.17 5.21 -26.53
C VAL A 356 -14.38 4.43 -25.48
N ASN A 357 -13.21 4.96 -25.09
CA ASN A 357 -12.34 4.39 -24.07
C ASN A 357 -12.08 2.89 -24.23
N THR A 358 -12.03 2.41 -25.48
CA THR A 358 -11.79 1.00 -25.81
C THR A 358 -10.48 0.82 -26.56
N ARG A 359 -9.71 -0.20 -26.15
CA ARG A 359 -8.44 -0.60 -26.79
C ARG A 359 -8.70 -1.79 -27.71
N TYR A 360 -8.31 -1.62 -28.97
CA TYR A 360 -8.40 -2.64 -30.00
C TYR A 360 -7.01 -3.13 -30.36
N ILE A 361 -6.83 -4.44 -30.42
CA ILE A 361 -5.57 -5.07 -30.83
C ILE A 361 -5.81 -5.72 -32.19
N VAL A 362 -5.10 -5.23 -33.21
CA VAL A 362 -5.06 -5.84 -34.54
C VAL A 362 -4.00 -6.94 -34.53
N ASN A 363 -4.44 -8.20 -34.55
CA ASN A 363 -3.55 -9.36 -34.56
C ASN A 363 -3.20 -9.73 -35.99
N LEU A 364 -1.91 -9.63 -36.35
CA LEU A 364 -1.41 -10.11 -37.63
C LEU A 364 -1.10 -11.61 -37.53
N ASN A 365 -1.68 -12.38 -38.45
CA ASN A 365 -1.46 -13.82 -38.56
C ASN A 365 -0.92 -14.16 -39.94
N ASN A 366 0.08 -15.04 -39.99
CA ASN A 366 0.60 -15.58 -41.25
C ASN A 366 0.31 -17.08 -41.32
N SER A 367 -0.43 -17.50 -42.36
CA SER A 367 -0.59 -18.90 -42.71
C SER A 367 -0.04 -19.13 -44.11
N ALA A 368 1.10 -19.81 -44.20
CA ALA A 368 1.76 -20.20 -45.45
C ALA A 368 2.07 -19.03 -46.41
N GLY A 369 2.44 -17.86 -45.88
CA GLY A 369 2.78 -16.67 -46.66
C GLY A 369 1.59 -15.73 -46.94
N ASN A 370 0.38 -16.11 -46.53
CA ASN A 370 -0.78 -15.25 -46.57
C ASN A 370 -0.97 -14.55 -45.22
N VAL A 371 -0.75 -13.23 -45.19
CA VAL A 371 -0.91 -12.42 -43.98
C VAL A 371 -2.35 -11.92 -43.89
N THR A 372 -2.98 -12.15 -42.75
CA THR A 372 -4.35 -11.73 -42.43
C THR A 372 -4.36 -10.97 -41.12
N ALA A 373 -5.44 -10.23 -40.86
CA ALA A 373 -5.59 -9.47 -39.62
C ALA A 373 -6.99 -9.69 -39.02
N ASP A 374 -7.04 -9.88 -37.70
CA ASP A 374 -8.26 -9.89 -36.89
C ASP A 374 -8.17 -8.87 -35.77
N ILE A 375 -9.33 -8.49 -35.21
CA ILE A 375 -9.40 -7.51 -34.12
C ILE A 375 -9.91 -8.18 -32.85
N THR A 376 -9.17 -8.03 -31.77
CA THR A 376 -9.60 -8.35 -30.41
C THR A 376 -9.80 -7.08 -29.60
N ILE A 377 -10.76 -7.11 -28.67
CA ILE A 377 -10.98 -6.03 -27.70
C ILE A 377 -10.17 -6.36 -26.45
N ALA A 378 -9.46 -5.37 -25.93
CA ALA A 378 -8.73 -5.45 -24.67
C ALA A 378 -9.17 -4.33 -23.73
N GLU A 379 -8.95 -4.53 -22.43
CA GLU A 379 -9.18 -3.49 -21.44
C GLU A 379 -8.26 -2.29 -21.67
N TRP A 380 -8.84 -1.08 -21.64
CA TRP A 380 -8.13 0.19 -21.60
C TRP A 380 -8.28 0.85 -20.21
N ASN A 381 -8.17 0.01 -19.17
CA ASN A 381 -8.42 0.39 -17.77
C ASN A 381 -7.19 1.02 -17.07
N TYR A 382 -6.06 1.09 -17.78
CA TYR A 382 -4.79 1.51 -17.24
C TYR A 382 -4.29 2.69 -18.06
N GLY A 383 -4.33 3.87 -17.47
CA GLY A 383 -3.39 4.91 -17.83
C GLY A 383 -2.12 4.78 -16.98
N GLU A 384 -1.13 5.59 -17.30
CA GLU A 384 0.05 5.76 -16.47
C GLU A 384 -0.39 6.24 -15.08
N SER A 385 0.38 5.93 -14.03
CA SER A 385 0.43 6.81 -12.86
C SER A 385 0.64 8.20 -13.42
N VAL A 386 -0.27 9.15 -13.14
CA VAL A 386 -0.24 10.50 -13.71
C VAL A 386 1.21 10.95 -13.78
N GLU A 387 1.79 10.89 -14.97
CA GLU A 387 3.07 11.51 -15.22
C GLU A 387 2.75 12.97 -14.93
N THR A 388 3.21 13.46 -13.77
CA THR A 388 3.44 14.88 -13.58
C THR A 388 4.04 15.33 -14.90
N GLU A 389 3.43 16.32 -15.54
CA GLU A 389 4.04 16.97 -16.70
C GLU A 389 5.54 16.90 -16.51
N ASP A 390 6.21 16.22 -17.44
CA ASP A 390 7.65 16.27 -17.54
C ASP A 390 8.01 17.71 -17.23
N VAL A 391 8.81 17.90 -16.18
CA VAL A 391 9.13 19.22 -15.64
C VAL A 391 10.04 19.87 -16.67
N MET A 392 9.46 20.17 -17.83
CA MET A 392 10.10 20.54 -19.07
C MET A 392 10.48 21.99 -18.89
N GLY A 393 11.69 22.13 -18.35
CA GLY A 393 12.37 23.37 -18.07
C GLY A 393 12.88 23.55 -16.64
N LYS A 394 12.72 22.59 -15.71
CA LYS A 394 13.16 22.82 -14.31
C LYS A 394 13.79 21.65 -13.54
N LEU A 395 14.07 20.46 -14.10
CA LEU A 395 14.86 19.45 -13.37
C LEU A 395 16.31 19.39 -13.86
N ASN A 396 17.23 19.10 -12.95
CA ASN A 396 18.64 18.96 -13.25
C ASN A 396 18.87 17.80 -14.22
N ALA A 397 19.74 18.00 -15.21
CA ALA A 397 20.06 16.98 -16.18
C ALA A 397 20.81 15.79 -15.58
N ASN A 398 21.54 16.01 -14.47
CA ASN A 398 22.34 14.99 -13.82
C ASN A 398 22.48 15.25 -12.33
N ALA A 399 22.21 14.25 -11.50
CA ALA A 399 22.40 14.30 -10.06
C ALA A 399 23.45 13.26 -9.64
N GLN A 400 24.22 13.60 -8.62
CA GLN A 400 25.14 12.69 -7.95
C GLN A 400 24.77 12.57 -6.48
N LEU A 401 24.73 11.33 -6.01
CA LEU A 401 24.71 11.01 -4.59
C LEU A 401 26.16 10.83 -4.11
N THR A 402 26.55 11.57 -3.09
CA THR A 402 27.88 11.47 -2.47
C THR A 402 27.72 11.16 -0.99
N ALA A 403 28.27 10.04 -0.53
CA ALA A 403 28.23 9.68 0.88
C ALA A 403 29.04 10.68 1.72
N GLU A 404 28.50 11.04 2.90
CA GLU A 404 29.27 11.72 3.94
C GLU A 404 30.24 10.70 4.55
N THR A 405 31.51 10.76 4.17
CA THR A 405 32.51 9.73 4.51
C THR A 405 32.61 9.45 6.01
N ALA A 406 32.31 10.42 6.87
CA ALA A 406 32.26 10.22 8.32
C ALA A 406 31.12 9.27 8.75
N ASN A 407 29.99 9.29 8.06
CA ASN A 407 28.73 8.71 8.53
C ASN A 407 28.18 7.59 7.62
N ALA A 408 28.60 7.51 6.36
CA ALA A 408 28.13 6.51 5.40
C ALA A 408 29.21 6.11 4.38
N THR A 409 28.95 5.02 3.66
CA THR A 409 29.67 4.59 2.46
C THR A 409 28.68 4.35 1.33
N LEU A 410 29.00 4.81 0.12
CA LEU A 410 28.22 4.53 -1.08
C LEU A 410 28.94 3.49 -1.94
N ASP A 411 28.28 2.36 -2.18
CA ASP A 411 28.62 1.47 -3.29
C ASP A 411 27.87 1.96 -4.54
N ALA A 412 28.59 2.63 -5.43
CA ALA A 412 28.01 3.19 -6.65
C ALA A 412 27.58 2.12 -7.65
N GLY A 413 28.22 0.94 -7.66
CA GLY A 413 27.89 -0.17 -8.55
C GLY A 413 26.62 -0.90 -8.11
N ALA A 414 26.50 -1.15 -6.80
CA ALA A 414 25.31 -1.76 -6.20
C ALA A 414 24.21 -0.72 -5.86
N LYS A 415 24.43 0.56 -6.16
CA LYS A 415 23.56 1.70 -5.79
C LYS A 415 23.08 1.64 -4.33
N THR A 416 23.98 1.29 -3.41
CA THR A 416 23.63 1.10 -1.99
C THR A 416 24.40 2.07 -1.10
N LEU A 417 23.68 2.90 -0.34
CA LEU A 417 24.22 3.81 0.66
C LEU A 417 24.11 3.15 2.04
N THR A 418 25.24 2.72 2.59
CA THR A 418 25.33 2.06 3.90
C THR A 418 25.72 3.07 4.97
N ILE A 419 24.90 3.22 6.00
CA ILE A 419 25.18 4.08 7.16
C ILE A 419 26.13 3.34 8.11
N LYS A 420 27.22 3.99 8.52
CA LYS A 420 28.34 3.37 9.24
C LYS A 420 28.06 3.02 10.70
N TYR A 421 27.11 3.68 11.36
CA TYR A 421 26.90 3.51 12.80
C TYR A 421 25.41 3.39 13.17
N PRO A 422 25.07 2.53 14.16
CA PRO A 422 23.80 2.58 14.87
C PRO A 422 23.86 3.79 15.79
N ALA A 423 23.44 4.91 15.25
CA ALA A 423 23.68 6.21 15.86
C ALA A 423 22.77 6.32 17.12
N SER A 424 23.35 6.14 18.32
CA SER A 424 22.65 5.86 19.60
C SER A 424 21.88 7.03 20.21
N SER A 425 21.86 8.20 19.57
CA SER A 425 21.02 9.33 19.96
C SER A 425 21.15 10.44 18.90
N PHE A 426 20.23 10.52 17.94
CA PHE A 426 20.28 11.62 16.98
C PHE A 426 18.92 12.17 16.61
N SER A 427 18.87 13.49 16.58
CA SER A 427 18.07 14.27 15.66
C SER A 427 19.01 14.79 14.56
N ALA A 428 18.80 14.37 13.31
CA ALA A 428 19.29 14.99 12.07
C ALA A 428 20.81 14.88 11.74
N VAL A 429 21.37 13.66 11.59
CA VAL A 429 22.75 13.43 11.11
C VAL A 429 22.80 13.37 9.58
N LYS A 430 23.65 14.18 8.95
CA LYS A 430 23.93 14.12 7.50
C LYS A 430 24.67 12.84 7.15
N ILE A 431 24.12 12.07 6.21
CA ILE A 431 24.71 10.81 5.71
C ILE A 431 25.10 10.87 4.24
N ALA A 432 24.52 11.77 3.46
CA ALA A 432 24.91 12.00 2.07
C ALA A 432 24.56 13.42 1.64
N ALA A 433 25.23 13.87 0.57
CA ALA A 433 24.88 15.04 -0.22
C ALA A 433 24.32 14.57 -1.58
N ILE A 434 23.30 15.27 -2.07
CA ILE A 434 22.72 15.09 -3.39
C ILE A 434 22.91 16.40 -4.14
N GLU A 435 23.67 16.37 -5.23
CA GLU A 435 24.14 17.57 -5.93
C GLU A 435 23.98 17.42 -7.44
N GLY A 436 23.72 18.54 -8.13
CA GLY A 436 23.75 18.57 -9.59
C GLY A 436 25.19 18.44 -10.10
N THR A 437 25.44 17.69 -11.16
CA THR A 437 26.83 17.46 -11.64
C THR A 437 27.33 18.53 -12.61
N ASN A 438 26.48 19.48 -13.02
CA ASN A 438 26.83 20.54 -13.97
C ASN A 438 26.69 21.92 -13.32
N ASN A 439 27.81 22.64 -13.18
CA ASN A 439 27.89 23.97 -12.57
C ASN A 439 27.07 25.07 -13.29
N SER A 440 26.55 24.78 -14.47
CA SER A 440 25.66 25.66 -15.24
C SER A 440 24.18 25.30 -15.13
N ASP A 441 23.86 24.13 -14.56
CA ASP A 441 22.49 23.64 -14.39
C ASP A 441 22.01 23.89 -12.97
N ILE A 442 21.28 25.00 -12.79
CA ILE A 442 20.73 25.44 -11.51
C ILE A 442 19.36 24.84 -11.20
N ASN A 443 18.88 23.92 -12.03
CA ASN A 443 17.57 23.32 -11.88
C ASN A 443 17.53 22.38 -10.65
N PRO A 444 16.40 22.30 -9.92
CA PRO A 444 16.21 21.36 -8.81
C PRO A 444 16.34 19.89 -9.22
N ILE A 445 16.59 19.04 -8.24
CA ILE A 445 16.64 17.57 -8.40
C ILE A 445 15.40 17.01 -7.73
N GLY A 446 14.68 16.09 -8.39
CA GLY A 446 13.61 15.37 -7.72
C GLY A 446 14.20 14.33 -6.78
N ILE A 447 13.79 14.34 -5.51
CA ILE A 447 14.27 13.39 -4.51
C ILE A 447 13.04 12.78 -3.86
N VAL A 448 12.90 11.46 -3.96
CA VAL A 448 11.75 10.72 -3.44
C VAL A 448 12.20 9.74 -2.38
N LEU A 449 11.54 9.82 -1.23
CA LEU A 449 11.55 8.80 -0.19
C LEU A 449 10.15 8.16 -0.12
N PRO A 450 10.04 6.87 0.23
CA PRO A 450 8.76 6.21 0.49
C PRO A 450 7.94 6.93 1.56
N GLU A 451 6.60 6.95 1.41
CA GLU A 451 5.70 7.61 2.37
C GLU A 451 5.77 6.99 3.78
N ASP A 452 6.11 5.70 3.88
CA ASP A 452 6.31 4.97 5.12
C ASP A 452 7.72 5.16 5.73
N CYS A 453 8.61 5.90 5.05
CA CYS A 453 9.94 6.20 5.55
C CYS A 453 9.91 7.36 6.54
N ASP A 454 9.91 7.03 7.84
CA ASP A 454 9.81 8.01 8.92
C ASP A 454 11.16 8.38 9.56
N TRP A 455 12.26 7.83 9.07
CA TRP A 455 13.59 7.89 9.69
C TRP A 455 14.67 8.57 8.84
N LEU A 456 14.34 8.93 7.59
CA LEU A 456 15.15 9.73 6.70
C LEU A 456 14.46 11.06 6.41
N GLU A 457 15.25 12.10 6.22
CA GLU A 457 14.79 13.43 5.82
C GLU A 457 15.74 14.00 4.78
N VAL A 458 15.18 14.76 3.84
CA VAL A 458 15.93 15.50 2.84
C VAL A 458 15.79 16.98 3.17
N GLU A 459 16.91 17.64 3.47
CA GLU A 459 16.95 19.07 3.76
C GLU A 459 17.74 19.80 2.68
N LEU A 460 17.31 21.02 2.31
CA LEU A 460 18.08 21.86 1.41
C LEU A 460 19.43 22.24 2.06
N GLY A 461 20.54 21.88 1.41
CA GLY A 461 21.89 22.22 1.84
C GLY A 461 22.31 23.61 1.37
N SER A 462 22.14 23.90 0.08
CA SER A 462 22.41 25.21 -0.53
C SER A 462 21.39 25.54 -1.61
N ALA A 463 20.79 26.73 -1.52
CA ALA A 463 20.00 27.33 -2.60
C ALA A 463 20.98 28.04 -3.55
N GLY A 464 21.25 27.47 -4.72
CA GLY A 464 22.18 28.07 -5.69
C GLY A 464 21.86 29.56 -5.92
N ALA A 465 22.78 30.45 -5.55
CA ALA A 465 22.65 31.89 -5.79
C ALA A 465 23.22 32.23 -7.18
N SER A 466 22.78 33.32 -7.81
CA SER A 466 23.34 33.78 -9.08
C SER A 466 24.85 34.03 -8.93
N GLY A 467 25.66 33.13 -9.50
CA GLY A 467 27.13 33.15 -9.38
C GLY A 467 27.75 32.13 -8.42
N MET A 468 26.96 31.26 -7.78
CA MET A 468 27.45 30.09 -7.02
C MET A 468 26.90 28.77 -7.60
N SER A 469 27.81 27.81 -7.73
CA SER A 469 27.63 26.47 -8.29
C SER A 469 26.76 25.55 -7.41
N ASN A 470 25.72 25.00 -8.04
CA ASN A 470 24.90 23.83 -7.68
C ASN A 470 23.91 23.97 -6.51
N ILE A 471 22.67 23.56 -6.76
CA ILE A 471 21.70 23.22 -5.72
C ILE A 471 22.17 21.93 -5.04
N SER A 472 22.18 21.91 -3.70
CA SER A 472 22.56 20.73 -2.93
C SER A 472 21.49 20.39 -1.89
N TYR A 473 21.28 19.11 -1.67
CA TYR A 473 20.41 18.58 -0.62
C TYR A 473 21.22 17.67 0.30
N ASN A 474 20.92 17.71 1.59
CA ASN A 474 21.48 16.82 2.58
C ASN A 474 20.46 15.72 2.88
N LEU A 475 20.86 14.47 2.68
CA LEU A 475 20.11 13.33 3.21
C LEU A 475 20.53 13.11 4.66
N LYS A 476 19.55 13.06 5.56
CA LYS A 476 19.76 12.96 7.00
C LYS A 476 19.02 11.78 7.61
N VAL A 477 19.59 11.22 8.68
CA VAL A 477 18.91 10.27 9.57
C VAL A 477 18.30 11.05 10.72
N THR A 478 16.99 10.90 10.92
CA THR A 478 16.20 11.66 11.90
C THR A 478 15.81 10.85 13.13
N LYS A 479 15.83 9.51 13.03
CA LYS A 479 15.48 8.60 14.12
C LYS A 479 16.57 7.57 14.36
N ALA A 480 16.78 7.19 15.61
CA ALA A 480 17.64 6.04 15.94
C ALA A 480 17.00 4.72 15.46
N ASN A 481 17.82 3.71 15.14
CA ASN A 481 17.32 2.37 14.84
C ASN A 481 17.32 1.50 16.10
N ASN A 482 16.21 1.53 16.84
CA ASN A 482 16.03 0.75 18.08
C ASN A 482 15.20 -0.52 17.87
N THR A 483 14.95 -0.90 16.63
CA THR A 483 14.02 -2.00 16.29
C THR A 483 14.63 -3.40 16.52
N GLY A 484 15.94 -3.47 16.78
CA GLY A 484 16.63 -4.76 16.87
C GLY A 484 16.79 -5.47 15.53
N ARG A 485 16.67 -4.74 14.41
CA ARG A 485 16.82 -5.26 13.05
C ARG A 485 17.36 -4.19 12.08
N PRO A 486 18.05 -4.58 10.99
CA PRO A 486 18.43 -3.63 9.95
C PRO A 486 17.18 -3.05 9.29
N ARG A 487 17.29 -1.83 8.77
CA ARG A 487 16.23 -1.19 8.01
C ARG A 487 16.76 -0.65 6.69
N THR A 488 15.91 -0.67 5.68
CA THR A 488 16.20 -0.13 4.36
C THR A 488 15.14 0.86 3.94
N ALA A 489 15.51 1.81 3.09
CA ALA A 489 14.59 2.69 2.40
C ALA A 489 15.06 2.84 0.95
N LYS A 490 14.12 2.93 0.02
CA LYS A 490 14.45 3.35 -1.35
C LYS A 490 14.66 4.86 -1.36
N LEU A 491 15.63 5.32 -2.12
CA LEU A 491 15.86 6.73 -2.42
C LEU A 491 15.91 6.86 -3.93
N SER A 492 14.96 7.59 -4.50
CA SER A 492 14.93 7.80 -5.95
C SER A 492 15.37 9.22 -6.26
N LEU A 493 16.37 9.35 -7.13
CA LEU A 493 16.78 10.63 -7.71
C LEU A 493 16.16 10.75 -9.10
N VAL A 494 15.35 11.79 -9.29
CA VAL A 494 14.66 12.10 -10.53
C VAL A 494 15.37 13.26 -11.21
N THR A 495 15.88 12.98 -12.41
CA THR A 495 16.66 13.90 -13.24
C THR A 495 16.08 13.94 -14.65
N TYR A 496 16.51 14.87 -15.49
CA TYR A 496 16.04 14.98 -16.87
C TYR A 496 17.08 14.52 -17.88
N ASN A 497 16.78 13.49 -18.65
CA ASN A 497 17.63 13.07 -19.76
C ASN A 497 17.39 13.98 -20.97
N THR A 498 18.35 14.86 -21.23
CA THR A 498 18.29 15.82 -22.34
C THR A 498 18.35 15.18 -23.73
N THR A 499 18.89 13.97 -23.85
CA THR A 499 18.98 13.24 -25.13
C THR A 499 17.63 12.64 -25.50
N ASP A 500 17.01 11.95 -24.53
CA ASP A 500 15.77 11.21 -24.74
C ASP A 500 14.52 12.05 -24.46
N SER A 501 14.73 13.28 -23.97
CA SER A 501 13.69 14.24 -23.57
C SER A 501 12.66 13.61 -22.62
N LYS A 502 13.17 12.93 -21.58
CA LYS A 502 12.39 12.16 -20.60
C LYS A 502 13.04 12.25 -19.23
N GLN A 503 12.24 12.06 -18.18
CA GLN A 503 12.77 11.85 -16.83
C GLN A 503 13.60 10.57 -16.76
N LYS A 504 14.67 10.61 -15.98
CA LYS A 504 15.53 9.50 -15.62
C LYS A 504 15.47 9.34 -14.10
N VAL A 505 15.10 8.15 -13.66
CA VAL A 505 15.06 7.77 -12.25
C VAL A 505 16.26 6.90 -11.93
N ASP A 506 17.11 7.36 -11.01
CA ASP A 506 18.18 6.58 -10.41
C ASP A 506 17.76 6.15 -8.99
N GLU A 507 17.47 4.87 -8.82
CA GLU A 507 17.10 4.28 -7.53
C GLU A 507 18.34 3.84 -6.74
N TYR A 508 18.38 4.22 -5.46
CA TYR A 508 19.37 3.81 -4.47
C TYR A 508 18.68 3.10 -3.31
N ILE A 509 19.40 2.18 -2.67
CA ILE A 509 18.98 1.58 -1.40
C ILE A 509 19.76 2.25 -0.28
N VAL A 510 19.08 2.90 0.65
CA VAL A 510 19.67 3.39 1.89
C VAL A 510 19.53 2.29 2.93
N TYR A 511 20.65 1.75 3.39
CA TYR A 511 20.71 0.67 4.38
C TYR A 511 21.28 1.19 5.69
N GLN A 512 20.59 0.88 6.79
CA GLN A 512 21.07 1.14 8.14
C GLN A 512 21.02 -0.12 9.00
N ASP A 513 22.16 -0.46 9.59
CA ASP A 513 22.22 -1.46 10.64
C ASP A 513 21.75 -0.92 11.99
N TYR A 514 21.28 -1.81 12.85
CA TYR A 514 20.92 -1.48 14.24
C TYR A 514 22.03 -1.81 15.24
N LEU A 515 23.03 -2.56 14.78
CA LEU A 515 24.16 -3.02 15.58
C LEU A 515 25.47 -2.73 14.84
N ASP A 516 26.46 -2.20 15.56
CA ASP A 516 27.82 -2.05 15.05
C ASP A 516 28.57 -3.35 15.32
N ILE A 517 28.25 -4.39 14.55
CA ILE A 517 28.82 -5.73 14.75
C ILE A 517 30.35 -5.75 14.55
N THR A 518 30.93 -4.69 13.95
CA THR A 518 32.37 -4.58 13.72
C THR A 518 33.17 -4.34 15.00
N LYS A 519 32.52 -3.86 16.06
CA LYS A 519 33.14 -3.68 17.39
C LYS A 519 33.31 -4.98 18.17
N TYR A 520 32.80 -6.09 17.65
CA TYR A 520 32.82 -7.39 18.28
C TYR A 520 34.04 -8.16 17.78
N THR A 521 34.91 -8.58 18.70
CA THR A 521 36.24 -9.10 18.37
C THR A 521 36.39 -10.60 18.58
N GLU A 522 35.44 -11.25 19.26
CA GLU A 522 35.48 -12.70 19.49
C GLU A 522 34.71 -13.47 18.42
N GLU A 523 35.37 -14.48 17.85
CA GLU A 523 34.72 -15.43 16.95
C GLU A 523 33.90 -16.43 17.75
N PHE A 524 32.58 -16.44 17.54
CA PHE A 524 31.74 -17.50 18.05
C PHE A 524 31.78 -18.70 17.10
N THR A 525 32.18 -19.86 17.62
CA THR A 525 32.50 -21.05 16.81
C THR A 525 31.29 -21.88 16.40
N GLY A 526 30.07 -21.55 16.85
CA GLY A 526 28.88 -22.20 16.31
C GLY A 526 27.56 -21.83 16.98
N PHE A 527 26.57 -21.46 16.16
CA PHE A 527 25.17 -21.40 16.56
C PHE A 527 24.59 -22.81 16.72
N GLY A 528 23.89 -23.08 17.82
CA GLY A 528 23.25 -24.37 18.01
C GLY A 528 22.28 -24.45 19.19
N PRO A 529 21.45 -25.51 19.22
CA PRO A 529 20.61 -25.78 20.36
C PRO A 529 21.47 -26.13 21.57
N LEU A 530 21.06 -25.66 22.77
CA LEU A 530 21.77 -25.97 24.00
C LEU A 530 21.75 -27.48 24.32
N MET A 531 20.66 -28.17 23.96
CA MET A 531 20.45 -29.60 24.23
C MET A 531 19.92 -30.31 22.98
N ALA A 532 20.53 -31.42 22.56
CA ALA A 532 20.19 -32.07 21.30
C ALA A 532 18.87 -32.88 21.31
N ASN A 533 18.43 -33.35 22.48
CA ASN A 533 17.29 -34.28 22.60
C ASN A 533 15.91 -33.61 22.50
N MET A 534 15.82 -32.30 22.71
CA MET A 534 14.58 -31.52 22.58
C MET A 534 14.30 -31.08 21.13
N PHE A 535 15.23 -31.37 20.21
CA PHE A 535 15.20 -30.95 18.82
C PHE A 535 15.47 -32.13 17.91
N LEU A 536 14.67 -32.27 16.85
CA LEU A 536 14.98 -33.22 15.78
C LEU A 536 15.82 -32.48 14.74
N LYS A 537 17.15 -32.68 14.77
CA LYS A 537 18.05 -32.15 13.73
C LYS A 537 17.84 -32.96 12.45
N GLN A 538 17.28 -32.35 11.41
CA GLN A 538 17.14 -32.99 10.11
C GLN A 538 17.94 -32.21 9.07
N GLY A 539 19.02 -32.79 8.56
CA GLY A 539 19.66 -32.37 7.31
C GLY A 539 20.46 -31.07 7.37
N GLU A 540 19.81 -29.91 7.37
CA GLU A 540 20.41 -28.57 7.20
C GLU A 540 19.37 -27.51 7.63
N ASP A 541 19.84 -26.40 8.23
CA ASP A 541 19.18 -25.10 8.51
C ASP A 541 17.73 -25.06 9.04
N VAL A 542 17.16 -26.22 9.39
CA VAL A 542 15.80 -26.37 9.90
C VAL A 542 15.83 -27.11 11.23
N TYR A 543 15.29 -26.48 12.28
CA TYR A 543 15.17 -27.03 13.62
C TYR A 543 13.72 -27.29 13.97
N LYS A 544 13.37 -28.56 14.20
CA LYS A 544 12.05 -28.96 14.68
C LYS A 544 12.07 -29.09 16.20
N CYS A 545 11.29 -28.25 16.86
CA CYS A 545 11.20 -28.12 18.30
C CYS A 545 9.94 -28.82 18.83
N SER A 546 10.05 -29.35 20.05
CA SER A 546 8.90 -29.82 20.82
C SER A 546 7.89 -28.69 21.10
N PRO A 547 6.62 -29.01 21.44
CA PRO A 547 5.62 -27.98 21.77
C PRO A 547 5.89 -27.20 23.05
N PHE A 548 6.93 -27.55 23.80
CA PHE A 548 7.28 -26.91 25.07
C PHE A 548 8.18 -25.69 24.86
N GLY A 549 7.95 -24.65 25.65
CA GLY A 549 8.74 -23.43 25.71
C GLY A 549 10.06 -23.62 26.43
N LEU A 550 11.06 -22.85 26.03
CA LEU A 550 12.44 -22.91 26.52
C LEU A 550 12.92 -21.51 26.88
N ASP A 551 13.48 -21.33 28.08
CA ASP A 551 14.16 -20.07 28.41
C ASP A 551 15.47 -19.91 27.61
N VAL A 552 16.05 -21.02 27.13
CA VAL A 552 17.35 -21.08 26.43
C VAL A 552 17.31 -22.14 25.32
N ALA A 553 16.67 -21.84 24.21
CA ALA A 553 16.57 -22.75 23.07
C ALA A 553 17.88 -22.85 22.28
N PHE A 554 18.43 -21.71 21.88
CA PHE A 554 19.62 -21.64 21.02
C PHE A 554 20.61 -20.65 21.59
N VAL A 555 21.90 -21.01 21.60
CA VAL A 555 22.97 -20.10 22.01
C VAL A 555 23.62 -19.52 20.77
N PHE A 556 23.77 -18.20 20.76
CA PHE A 556 24.37 -17.47 19.63
C PHE A 556 25.52 -16.56 20.04
N GLY A 557 25.78 -16.40 21.33
CA GLY A 557 26.90 -15.60 21.79
C GLY A 557 27.23 -15.78 23.27
N LEU A 558 28.44 -15.34 23.60
CA LEU A 558 28.95 -15.26 24.97
C LEU A 558 29.55 -13.87 25.18
N GLU A 559 29.38 -13.35 26.38
CA GLU A 559 30.01 -12.11 26.84
C GLU A 559 30.83 -12.41 28.09
N GLN A 560 32.13 -12.14 28.04
CA GLN A 560 33.01 -12.27 29.20
C GLN A 560 33.79 -10.97 29.40
N GLY A 561 33.60 -10.32 30.55
CA GLY A 561 34.32 -9.09 30.87
C GLY A 561 34.03 -7.90 29.93
N GLY A 562 32.84 -7.85 29.32
CA GLY A 562 32.41 -6.78 28.43
C GLY A 562 32.83 -6.93 26.96
N VAL A 563 33.45 -8.07 26.61
CA VAL A 563 33.76 -8.42 25.22
C VAL A 563 32.66 -9.33 24.68
N LEU A 564 32.06 -8.93 23.55
CA LEU A 564 30.93 -9.62 22.93
C LEU A 564 31.37 -10.35 21.66
N THR A 565 30.74 -11.51 21.38
CA THR A 565 30.93 -12.27 20.15
C THR A 565 30.30 -11.62 18.92
N ALA A 566 30.95 -11.70 17.76
CA ALA A 566 30.55 -11.05 16.51
C ALA A 566 29.41 -11.76 15.74
N VAL A 567 28.40 -12.23 16.48
CA VAL A 567 27.22 -12.94 15.95
C VAL A 567 25.96 -12.29 16.49
N ASP A 568 24.98 -12.16 15.60
CA ASP A 568 23.66 -11.61 15.88
C ASP A 568 22.57 -12.45 15.20
N VAL A 569 21.34 -12.35 15.69
CA VAL A 569 20.18 -13.04 15.15
C VAL A 569 19.06 -12.04 14.89
N VAL A 570 18.54 -11.99 13.67
CA VAL A 570 17.37 -11.18 13.34
C VAL A 570 16.12 -12.05 13.37
N ILE A 571 15.14 -11.61 14.15
CA ILE A 571 13.84 -12.27 14.32
C ILE A 571 12.81 -11.54 13.44
N PRO A 572 11.97 -12.25 12.67
CA PRO A 572 10.88 -11.66 11.88
C PRO A 572 9.93 -10.81 12.71
N GLU A 573 9.35 -9.77 12.11
CA GLU A 573 8.48 -8.82 12.85
C GLU A 573 7.18 -9.47 13.36
N ASP A 574 6.68 -10.47 12.64
CA ASP A 574 5.48 -11.23 12.94
C ASP A 574 5.71 -12.38 13.94
N CYS A 575 6.96 -12.60 14.36
CA CYS A 575 7.32 -13.64 15.32
C CYS A 575 7.31 -13.07 16.75
N ASP A 576 6.24 -13.35 17.49
CA ASP A 576 6.06 -12.95 18.89
C ASP A 576 6.56 -14.01 19.90
N TRP A 577 6.84 -15.22 19.41
CA TRP A 577 7.04 -16.40 20.23
C TRP A 577 8.50 -16.81 20.41
N ILE A 578 9.42 -16.21 19.68
CA ILE A 578 10.87 -16.32 19.87
C ILE A 578 11.41 -14.97 20.32
N GLN A 579 12.24 -14.94 21.36
CA GLN A 579 12.78 -13.70 21.91
C GLN A 579 14.26 -13.86 22.27
N LYS A 580 15.06 -12.80 22.07
CA LYS A 580 16.43 -12.76 22.58
C LYS A 580 16.41 -12.74 24.11
N SER A 581 17.23 -13.57 24.72
CA SER A 581 17.39 -13.74 26.16
C SER A 581 18.86 -13.64 26.52
N ASN A 582 19.17 -12.98 27.63
CA ASN A 582 20.51 -12.87 28.17
C ASN A 582 20.53 -13.49 29.57
N ILE A 583 21.45 -14.40 29.81
CA ILE A 583 21.57 -15.12 31.09
C ILE A 583 22.89 -14.78 31.74
N LEU A 584 22.84 -14.23 32.95
CA LEU A 584 24.03 -14.02 33.76
C LEU A 584 24.44 -15.30 34.48
N LEU A 585 25.68 -15.75 34.24
CA LEU A 585 26.37 -16.80 34.96
C LEU A 585 27.63 -16.21 35.61
N GLY A 586 27.49 -15.66 36.81
CA GLY A 586 28.58 -14.95 37.48
C GLY A 586 29.00 -13.70 36.72
N SER A 587 30.24 -13.67 36.20
CA SER A 587 30.79 -12.56 35.40
C SER A 587 30.64 -12.77 33.88
N GLN A 588 29.95 -13.83 33.44
CA GLN A 588 29.67 -14.14 32.04
C GLN A 588 28.19 -13.93 31.74
N SER A 589 27.88 -13.43 30.54
CA SER A 589 26.50 -13.36 30.02
C SER A 589 26.38 -14.27 28.77
N ILE A 590 25.37 -15.12 28.73
CA ILE A 590 25.06 -15.98 27.58
C ILE A 590 23.94 -15.32 26.79
N HIS A 591 24.18 -15.10 25.49
CA HIS A 591 23.16 -14.63 24.55
C HIS A 591 22.47 -15.81 23.88
N ALA A 592 21.17 -15.89 24.07
CA ALA A 592 20.36 -17.01 23.62
C ALA A 592 19.02 -16.59 23.05
N LEU A 593 18.37 -17.51 22.35
CA LEU A 593 16.97 -17.40 21.97
C LEU A 593 16.12 -18.17 22.97
N SER A 594 15.05 -17.56 23.45
CA SER A 594 13.98 -18.21 24.21
C SER A 594 12.76 -18.42 23.32
N MET A 595 11.92 -19.39 23.66
CA MET A 595 10.66 -19.67 22.95
C MET A 595 9.52 -19.96 23.93
N THR A 596 8.30 -19.61 23.55
CA THR A 596 7.09 -19.90 24.35
C THR A 596 6.51 -21.28 24.06
N ASP A 597 5.57 -21.75 24.89
CA ASP A 597 4.82 -22.99 24.63
C ASP A 597 3.91 -22.86 23.38
N ASN A 598 3.75 -23.97 22.65
CA ASN A 598 2.80 -24.13 21.54
C ASN A 598 1.83 -25.31 21.74
N ILE A 599 1.70 -25.81 22.98
CA ILE A 599 0.91 -27.00 23.33
C ILE A 599 -0.55 -26.85 22.89
N GLY A 600 -1.06 -27.83 22.13
CA GLY A 600 -2.46 -27.90 21.70
C GLY A 600 -2.84 -26.92 20.58
N LYS A 601 -1.86 -26.18 20.02
CA LYS A 601 -2.06 -25.24 18.91
C LYS A 601 -1.57 -25.84 17.59
N GLU A 602 -1.81 -25.14 16.49
CA GLU A 602 -1.23 -25.51 15.19
C GLU A 602 0.29 -25.35 15.20
N GLU A 603 0.98 -26.11 14.33
CA GLU A 603 2.42 -25.95 14.13
C GLU A 603 2.73 -24.53 13.67
N ARG A 604 3.72 -23.90 14.31
CA ARG A 604 4.18 -22.54 13.96
C ARG A 604 5.62 -22.54 13.48
N ARG A 605 5.97 -21.56 12.65
CA ARG A 605 7.26 -21.49 11.96
C ARG A 605 7.80 -20.06 11.96
N ALA A 606 9.11 -19.93 12.07
CA ALA A 606 9.81 -18.65 11.92
C ALA A 606 11.15 -18.87 11.22
N THR A 607 11.48 -18.00 10.26
CA THR A 607 12.80 -17.99 9.60
C THR A 607 13.63 -16.88 10.21
N LEU A 608 14.67 -17.24 10.96
CA LEU A 608 15.61 -16.31 11.56
C LEU A 608 16.81 -16.11 10.65
N THR A 609 17.33 -14.88 10.59
CA THR A 609 18.59 -14.60 9.87
C THR A 609 19.73 -14.49 10.87
N LEU A 610 20.64 -15.45 10.83
CA LEU A 610 21.91 -15.40 11.54
C LEU A 610 22.85 -14.47 10.79
N ARG A 611 23.55 -13.61 11.53
CA ARG A 611 24.46 -12.60 11.00
C ARG A 611 25.79 -12.74 11.72
N ARG A 612 26.87 -12.89 10.97
CA ARG A 612 28.24 -12.99 11.49
C ARG A 612 29.11 -11.95 10.82
N TRP A 613 29.89 -11.20 11.59
CA TRP A 613 30.96 -10.39 11.03
C TRP A 613 32.23 -11.24 10.87
N ASN A 614 32.70 -11.38 9.63
CA ASN A 614 33.97 -12.02 9.34
C ASN A 614 35.03 -10.94 9.06
N ALA A 615 35.82 -10.61 10.07
CA ALA A 615 36.90 -9.61 9.97
C ALA A 615 38.04 -10.03 9.01
N SER A 616 38.14 -11.32 8.68
CA SER A 616 39.19 -11.88 7.81
C SER A 616 38.77 -12.02 6.33
N ALA A 617 37.48 -11.85 6.02
CA ALA A 617 36.97 -11.89 4.65
C ALA A 617 37.48 -10.67 3.85
N ASN A 618 38.04 -10.94 2.66
CA ASN A 618 38.52 -9.96 1.68
C ASN A 618 39.53 -8.92 2.20
N MET A 619 40.82 -9.29 2.25
CA MET A 619 41.96 -8.36 2.29
C MET A 619 41.91 -7.28 3.39
N GLY A 620 41.33 -7.59 4.56
CA GLY A 620 41.25 -6.67 5.70
C GLY A 620 40.09 -5.67 5.67
N SER A 621 39.10 -5.87 4.80
CA SER A 621 37.90 -5.01 4.73
C SER A 621 36.73 -5.51 5.59
N GLY A 622 36.71 -6.79 5.97
CA GLY A 622 35.64 -7.40 6.76
C GLY A 622 34.30 -7.47 6.00
N ALA A 623 33.53 -8.54 6.17
CA ALA A 623 32.23 -8.68 5.53
C ALA A 623 31.19 -9.28 6.48
N MET A 624 29.93 -8.86 6.32
CA MET A 624 28.79 -9.49 6.99
C MET A 624 28.39 -10.76 6.22
N GLU A 625 28.51 -11.91 6.87
CA GLU A 625 27.96 -13.18 6.41
C GLU A 625 26.57 -13.35 7.00
N THR A 626 25.61 -13.78 6.17
CA THR A 626 24.25 -14.05 6.63
C THR A 626 23.84 -15.47 6.27
N LYS A 627 23.02 -16.06 7.14
CA LYS A 627 22.51 -17.41 6.97
C LYS A 627 21.11 -17.52 7.55
N ASP A 628 20.16 -17.94 6.73
CA ASP A 628 18.80 -18.15 7.19
C ASP A 628 18.64 -19.52 7.85
N MET A 629 17.78 -19.56 8.86
CA MET A 629 17.47 -20.76 9.63
C MET A 629 15.99 -20.80 9.95
N THR A 630 15.34 -21.92 9.68
CA THR A 630 13.92 -22.11 10.01
C THR A 630 13.76 -22.85 11.33
N ILE A 631 12.98 -22.28 12.25
CA ILE A 631 12.54 -22.94 13.47
C ILE A 631 11.07 -23.30 13.32
N ILE A 632 10.76 -24.58 13.49
CA ILE A 632 9.40 -25.13 13.44
C ILE A 632 9.07 -25.65 14.83
N GLN A 633 7.98 -25.20 15.43
CA GLN A 633 7.51 -25.70 16.72
C GLN A 633 6.18 -26.41 16.55
N SER A 634 6.16 -27.72 16.82
CA SER A 634 4.94 -28.52 16.85
C SER A 634 4.00 -28.00 17.94
N GLY A 635 2.68 -28.19 17.79
CA GLY A 635 1.77 -28.08 18.94
C GLY A 635 1.29 -29.43 19.49
N THR A 636 1.68 -30.53 18.84
CA THR A 636 1.36 -31.89 19.28
C THR A 636 2.41 -32.38 20.29
N VAL A 637 1.94 -32.83 21.45
CA VAL A 637 2.80 -33.41 22.50
C VAL A 637 3.00 -34.90 22.27
N ASP A 638 4.25 -35.31 22.06
CA ASP A 638 4.64 -36.72 22.21
C ASP A 638 4.76 -37.07 23.69
N LYS A 639 3.78 -37.81 24.21
CA LYS A 639 3.70 -38.16 25.63
C LYS A 639 4.86 -39.05 26.08
N ALA A 640 5.56 -39.75 25.17
CA ALA A 640 6.72 -40.58 25.53
C ALA A 640 7.93 -39.75 25.98
N THR A 641 7.95 -38.46 25.64
CA THR A 641 9.04 -37.52 26.00
C THR A 641 8.88 -36.89 27.39
N LEU A 642 7.76 -37.13 28.07
CA LEU A 642 7.45 -36.52 29.37
C LEU A 642 8.30 -37.11 30.51
N CYS A 643 8.41 -36.35 31.61
CA CYS A 643 9.10 -36.79 32.83
C CYS A 643 8.40 -38.00 33.46
N GLN A 644 9.12 -38.76 34.30
CA GLN A 644 8.54 -39.92 35.00
C GLN A 644 7.59 -39.51 36.13
N SER A 645 7.92 -38.44 36.83
CA SER A 645 7.13 -37.89 37.95
C SER A 645 7.20 -36.37 37.96
N ALA A 646 6.26 -35.76 38.67
CA ALA A 646 6.19 -34.32 38.88
C ALA A 646 5.81 -34.02 40.34
N GLU A 647 6.29 -32.89 40.83
CA GLU A 647 6.02 -32.35 42.16
C GLU A 647 5.31 -31.00 42.06
N ILE A 648 4.40 -30.72 42.99
CA ILE A 648 3.78 -29.40 43.14
C ILE A 648 4.36 -28.75 44.39
N GLN A 649 5.00 -27.60 44.22
CA GLN A 649 5.58 -26.80 45.29
C GLN A 649 4.78 -25.51 45.44
N LEU A 650 4.19 -25.28 46.61
CA LEU A 650 3.53 -24.01 46.92
C LEU A 650 4.57 -22.92 47.16
N ASN A 651 4.22 -21.67 46.86
CA ASN A 651 5.02 -20.52 47.26
C ASN A 651 5.13 -20.48 48.80
N ALA A 652 6.35 -20.66 49.31
CA ALA A 652 6.62 -20.81 50.74
C ALA A 652 6.24 -19.54 51.53
N ASP A 653 6.49 -18.36 50.97
CA ASP A 653 6.19 -17.08 51.61
C ASP A 653 4.68 -16.88 51.75
N LEU A 654 3.92 -17.22 50.70
CA LEU A 654 2.46 -17.12 50.71
C LEU A 654 1.79 -18.21 51.54
N ALA A 655 2.38 -19.41 51.59
CA ALA A 655 1.94 -20.48 52.47
C ALA A 655 2.15 -20.10 53.94
N ALA A 656 3.31 -19.52 54.27
CA ALA A 656 3.60 -18.98 55.61
C ALA A 656 2.65 -17.84 56.00
N ALA A 657 2.27 -16.98 55.03
CA ALA A 657 1.26 -15.94 55.22
C ALA A 657 -0.19 -16.48 55.25
N GLY A 658 -0.40 -17.79 55.12
CA GLY A 658 -1.72 -18.42 55.11
C GLY A 658 -2.59 -18.05 53.91
N CYS A 659 -2.00 -17.56 52.83
CA CYS A 659 -2.68 -17.13 51.60
C CYS A 659 -2.90 -18.29 50.61
N ILE A 660 -2.15 -19.39 50.76
CA ILE A 660 -2.28 -20.61 49.96
C ILE A 660 -2.09 -21.85 50.83
N LYS A 661 -2.85 -22.91 50.55
CA LYS A 661 -2.65 -24.24 51.14
C LYS A 661 -2.99 -25.35 50.16
N MET A 662 -2.52 -26.56 50.47
CA MET A 662 -2.84 -27.79 49.73
C MET A 662 -3.48 -28.80 50.67
N ASP A 663 -4.63 -29.33 50.28
CA ASP A 663 -5.40 -30.37 50.98
C ASP A 663 -5.64 -31.55 50.03
N GLY A 664 -4.87 -32.62 50.23
CA GLY A 664 -4.81 -33.74 49.28
C GLY A 664 -4.44 -33.25 47.87
N ASN A 665 -5.33 -33.48 46.90
CA ASN A 665 -5.17 -33.01 45.52
C ASN A 665 -5.81 -31.63 45.26
N THR A 666 -6.20 -30.89 46.30
CA THR A 666 -6.86 -29.58 46.18
C THR A 666 -5.91 -28.47 46.60
N ILE A 667 -5.66 -27.51 45.70
CA ILE A 667 -4.95 -26.25 46.00
C ILE A 667 -6.00 -25.18 46.29
N ILE A 668 -5.87 -24.48 47.41
CA ILE A 668 -6.78 -23.43 47.84
C ILE A 668 -6.00 -22.12 47.97
N ILE A 669 -6.45 -21.07 47.29
CA ILE A 669 -5.80 -19.76 47.23
C ILE A 669 -6.77 -18.68 47.73
N ALA A 670 -6.24 -17.68 48.43
CA ALA A 670 -6.98 -16.50 48.87
C ALA A 670 -7.60 -15.75 47.68
N GLY A 671 -8.71 -15.05 47.92
CA GLY A 671 -9.33 -14.19 46.91
C GLY A 671 -8.47 -12.97 46.62
N GLU A 672 -7.85 -12.41 47.67
CA GLU A 672 -6.98 -11.24 47.58
C GLU A 672 -5.66 -11.51 48.32
N ILE A 673 -4.55 -11.04 47.74
CA ILE A 673 -3.22 -11.10 48.38
C ILE A 673 -2.95 -9.71 48.97
N PRO A 674 -2.85 -9.56 50.30
CA PRO A 674 -2.63 -8.26 50.90
C PRO A 674 -1.31 -7.61 50.48
N ASP A 675 -1.35 -6.29 50.28
CA ASP A 675 -0.14 -5.52 49.95
C ASP A 675 0.84 -5.45 51.12
N ASN A 676 0.33 -5.46 52.35
CA ASN A 676 1.07 -5.30 53.61
C ASN A 676 1.78 -6.58 54.13
N LEU A 677 1.95 -7.62 53.30
CA LEU A 677 2.67 -8.84 53.69
C LEU A 677 4.19 -8.69 53.82
N GLY A 678 4.76 -7.53 53.48
CA GLY A 678 6.22 -7.32 53.49
C GLY A 678 6.98 -8.09 52.40
N LEU A 679 6.26 -8.69 51.45
CA LEU A 679 6.82 -9.41 50.30
C LEU A 679 6.95 -8.47 49.08
N SER A 680 8.01 -8.62 48.31
CA SER A 680 8.17 -7.93 47.02
C SER A 680 7.15 -8.41 45.98
N GLU A 681 6.96 -7.63 44.91
CA GLU A 681 6.08 -8.03 43.80
C GLU A 681 6.52 -9.37 43.18
N GLU A 682 7.83 -9.61 43.08
CA GLU A 682 8.37 -10.87 42.54
C GLU A 682 8.07 -12.06 43.46
N GLN A 683 8.15 -11.88 44.79
CA GLN A 683 7.78 -12.92 45.75
C GLN A 683 6.28 -13.26 45.71
N LYS A 684 5.42 -12.33 45.30
CA LYS A 684 3.97 -12.53 45.17
C LYS A 684 3.56 -13.01 43.77
N LYS A 685 4.49 -13.12 42.82
CA LYS A 685 4.18 -13.31 41.41
C LYS A 685 3.56 -14.67 41.07
N TYR A 686 4.11 -15.75 41.62
CA TYR A 686 3.65 -17.11 41.36
C TYR A 686 3.17 -17.80 42.63
N MET A 687 2.02 -18.47 42.55
CA MET A 687 1.36 -19.10 43.71
C MET A 687 1.90 -20.52 43.98
N PHE A 688 2.17 -21.27 42.92
CA PHE A 688 2.78 -22.58 42.99
C PHE A 688 3.54 -22.88 41.70
N THR A 689 4.46 -23.84 41.80
CA THR A 689 5.28 -24.35 40.70
C THR A 689 5.04 -25.85 40.59
N ILE A 690 4.84 -26.34 39.36
CA ILE A 690 4.81 -27.77 39.05
C ILE A 690 6.12 -28.11 38.36
N SER A 691 6.97 -28.92 38.99
CA SER A 691 8.28 -29.26 38.48
C SER A 691 8.33 -30.73 38.09
N GLY A 692 8.79 -31.01 36.86
CA GLY A 692 9.16 -32.36 36.47
C GLY A 692 10.38 -32.83 37.27
N THR A 693 10.36 -34.08 37.75
CA THR A 693 11.53 -34.66 38.42
C THR A 693 12.68 -34.78 37.42
N PRO A 694 13.89 -34.26 37.72
CA PRO A 694 15.03 -34.35 36.81
C PRO A 694 15.32 -35.80 36.41
N SER A 695 15.73 -36.02 35.16
CA SER A 695 16.23 -37.32 34.73
C SER A 695 17.49 -37.67 35.54
N THR A 696 17.69 -38.96 35.80
CA THR A 696 18.96 -39.47 36.34
C THR A 696 20.11 -39.28 35.36
N ASP A 697 19.81 -39.15 34.06
CA ASP A 697 20.76 -38.70 33.04
C ASP A 697 20.70 -37.18 32.92
N LYS A 698 21.77 -36.49 33.33
CA LYS A 698 21.89 -35.02 33.29
C LYS A 698 21.85 -34.46 31.86
N ASN A 699 21.88 -35.32 30.83
CA ASN A 699 21.79 -34.94 29.43
C ASN A 699 20.37 -34.99 28.86
N GLU A 700 19.36 -35.38 29.64
CA GLU A 700 17.99 -35.53 29.16
C GLU A 700 16.99 -34.70 29.97
N ILE A 701 16.54 -33.57 29.41
CA ILE A 701 15.43 -32.80 29.99
C ILE A 701 14.11 -33.38 29.48
N ARG A 702 13.22 -33.73 30.41
CA ARG A 702 11.90 -34.26 30.12
C ARG A 702 10.82 -33.33 30.69
N PRO A 703 9.95 -32.75 29.85
CA PRO A 703 8.93 -31.82 30.32
C PRO A 703 7.77 -32.51 31.06
N VAL A 704 7.02 -31.74 31.85
CA VAL A 704 5.74 -32.18 32.41
C VAL A 704 4.60 -31.49 31.65
N LEU A 705 3.57 -32.24 31.25
CA LEU A 705 2.41 -31.67 30.57
C LEU A 705 1.35 -31.29 31.60
N VAL A 706 1.07 -29.99 31.73
CA VAL A 706 0.00 -29.46 32.59
C VAL A 706 -1.12 -28.94 31.70
N SER A 707 -2.36 -29.29 32.02
CA SER A 707 -3.54 -28.82 31.28
C SER A 707 -4.60 -28.31 32.24
N PHE A 708 -4.92 -27.04 32.13
CA PHE A 708 -6.02 -26.38 32.83
C PHE A 708 -7.31 -26.55 32.00
N GLY A 709 -8.43 -26.87 32.64
CA GLY A 709 -9.69 -27.15 31.91
C GLY A 709 -10.20 -25.96 31.08
N GLU A 710 -10.88 -26.25 29.96
CA GLU A 710 -11.36 -25.26 28.98
C GLU A 710 -12.38 -24.25 29.53
N ALA A 711 -13.02 -24.56 30.66
CA ALA A 711 -13.86 -23.62 31.37
C ALA A 711 -12.99 -22.66 32.21
N ASP A 712 -12.80 -21.45 31.68
CA ASP A 712 -12.35 -20.28 32.43
C ASP A 712 -10.82 -20.10 32.63
N ASN A 713 -10.01 -20.38 31.61
CA ASN A 713 -8.56 -20.05 31.57
C ASN A 713 -8.22 -18.54 31.68
N ARG A 714 -9.18 -17.64 31.93
CA ARG A 714 -8.93 -16.18 32.02
C ARG A 714 -8.35 -15.73 33.36
N TRP A 715 -8.36 -16.60 34.37
CA TRP A 715 -7.89 -16.27 35.72
C TRP A 715 -6.71 -17.11 36.20
N VAL A 716 -6.11 -17.90 35.31
CA VAL A 716 -4.87 -18.60 35.56
C VAL A 716 -3.90 -18.21 34.47
N GLU A 717 -2.87 -17.45 34.84
CA GLU A 717 -1.74 -17.16 33.97
C GLU A 717 -0.67 -18.21 34.26
N SER A 718 -0.59 -19.26 33.45
CA SER A 718 0.47 -20.26 33.58
C SER A 718 1.60 -19.98 32.60
N GLU A 719 2.82 -19.93 33.12
CA GLU A 719 4.04 -19.87 32.32
C GLU A 719 4.75 -21.22 32.46
N GLY A 720 4.66 -22.06 31.42
CA GLY A 720 5.42 -23.29 31.29
C GLY A 720 6.73 -23.03 30.56
N LYS A 721 7.86 -23.22 31.22
CA LYS A 721 9.18 -23.09 30.59
C LYS A 721 10.16 -24.10 31.17
N VAL A 722 11.03 -24.65 30.32
CA VAL A 722 12.23 -25.32 30.81
C VAL A 722 13.17 -24.26 31.37
N SER A 723 13.41 -24.27 32.70
CA SER A 723 14.41 -23.41 33.31
C SER A 723 15.78 -24.07 33.22
N MET A 724 16.69 -23.48 32.45
CA MET A 724 17.99 -24.09 32.13
C MET A 724 19.17 -23.48 32.93
N VAL A 725 18.88 -22.60 33.89
CA VAL A 725 19.91 -21.87 34.68
C VAL A 725 20.34 -22.64 35.94
N THR A 726 19.58 -23.66 36.37
CA THR A 726 19.97 -24.53 37.49
C THR A 726 20.42 -25.90 36.98
N ALA A 727 21.48 -26.45 37.57
CA ALA A 727 22.26 -27.61 37.10
C ALA A 727 21.50 -28.95 36.94
N ASN A 728 20.17 -28.97 37.07
CA ASN A 728 19.32 -30.15 37.02
C ASN A 728 18.06 -29.97 36.14
N GLY A 729 18.09 -29.07 35.14
CA GLY A 729 17.07 -28.87 34.09
C GLY A 729 15.68 -29.46 34.35
N SER A 730 14.85 -28.76 35.14
CA SER A 730 13.43 -29.09 35.31
C SER A 730 12.57 -28.24 34.37
N TYR A 731 11.55 -28.85 33.77
CA TYR A 731 10.45 -28.09 33.22
C TYR A 731 9.54 -27.68 34.36
N ASP A 732 9.39 -26.36 34.51
CA ASP A 732 8.60 -25.77 35.55
C ASP A 732 7.38 -25.10 34.92
N VAL A 733 6.21 -25.45 35.40
CA VAL A 733 4.97 -24.70 35.13
C VAL A 733 4.69 -23.85 36.34
N LYS A 734 4.89 -22.54 36.22
CA LYS A 734 4.58 -21.57 37.27
C LYS A 734 3.19 -21.00 37.02
N ALA A 735 2.35 -20.99 38.05
CA ALA A 735 0.98 -20.49 37.95
C ALA A 735 0.83 -19.17 38.72
N ARG A 736 0.40 -18.13 38.01
CA ARG A 736 0.00 -16.82 38.54
C ARG A 736 -1.51 -16.67 38.49
N PHE A 737 -2.05 -15.94 39.45
CA PHE A 737 -3.48 -15.72 39.60
C PHE A 737 -3.75 -14.22 39.83
N PRO A 738 -4.65 -13.60 39.06
CA PRO A 738 -5.12 -12.26 39.37
C PRO A 738 -5.98 -12.28 40.64
N GLN A 739 -6.02 -11.16 41.34
CA GLN A 739 -6.92 -10.96 42.48
C GLN A 739 -8.37 -11.22 42.05
N ASN A 740 -9.13 -11.86 42.92
CA ASN A 740 -10.53 -12.18 42.68
C ASN A 740 -11.42 -11.16 43.38
N PHE A 741 -11.99 -10.24 42.61
CA PHE A 741 -12.95 -9.24 43.09
C PHE A 741 -14.41 -9.72 43.05
N GLY A 742 -14.65 -11.03 42.88
CA GLY A 742 -15.97 -11.63 42.75
C GLY A 742 -16.20 -12.82 43.68
N ASN A 743 -17.12 -13.71 43.28
CA ASN A 743 -17.43 -14.94 44.02
C ASN A 743 -16.28 -15.96 43.96
N ALA A 744 -16.28 -16.94 44.87
CA ALA A 744 -15.33 -18.03 44.83
C ALA A 744 -15.44 -18.80 43.51
N ARG A 745 -14.30 -19.19 42.96
CA ARG A 745 -14.19 -19.89 41.67
C ARG A 745 -13.32 -21.13 41.82
N GLU A 746 -13.61 -22.13 41.00
CA GLU A 746 -12.90 -23.39 41.02
C GLU A 746 -12.68 -23.94 39.62
N MET A 747 -11.62 -24.73 39.48
CA MET A 747 -11.35 -25.48 38.26
C MET A 747 -10.59 -26.77 38.58
N ASN A 748 -10.58 -27.69 37.62
CA ASN A 748 -9.68 -28.83 37.63
C ASN A 748 -8.52 -28.59 36.66
N PHE A 749 -7.36 -29.10 37.01
CA PHE A 749 -6.22 -29.19 36.10
C PHE A 749 -5.60 -30.59 36.18
N THR A 750 -4.97 -31.02 35.09
CA THR A 750 -4.32 -32.31 35.00
C THR A 750 -2.82 -32.16 34.85
N VAL A 751 -2.08 -33.00 35.54
CA VAL A 751 -0.63 -33.18 35.38
C VAL A 751 -0.42 -34.54 34.72
N THR A 752 0.16 -34.54 33.52
CA THR A 752 0.46 -35.74 32.75
C THR A 752 1.96 -35.98 32.73
N THR A 753 2.37 -37.18 33.15
CA THR A 753 3.75 -37.69 33.13
C THR A 753 3.83 -38.98 32.30
N TYR A 754 5.01 -39.56 32.11
CA TYR A 754 5.20 -40.84 31.43
C TYR A 754 6.01 -41.80 32.29
N ALA A 755 5.32 -42.78 32.86
CA ALA A 755 5.92 -43.77 33.76
C ALA A 755 5.50 -45.18 33.36
N ASN A 756 6.39 -46.16 33.56
CA ASN A 756 6.11 -47.57 33.29
C ASN A 756 5.65 -47.85 31.85
N GLY A 757 6.14 -47.08 30.87
CA GLY A 757 5.81 -47.26 29.45
C GLY A 757 4.43 -46.73 29.03
N ALA A 758 3.76 -45.92 29.84
CA ALA A 758 2.48 -45.29 29.49
C ALA A 758 2.33 -43.88 30.08
N PRO A 759 1.50 -43.02 29.47
CA PRO A 759 1.13 -41.74 30.08
C PRO A 759 0.34 -41.94 31.37
N VAL A 760 0.71 -41.22 32.42
CA VAL A 760 0.02 -41.20 33.71
C VAL A 760 -0.59 -39.81 33.92
N VAL A 761 -1.91 -39.74 34.11
CA VAL A 761 -2.63 -38.47 34.32
C VAL A 761 -3.11 -38.39 35.77
N LYS A 762 -2.76 -37.31 36.46
CA LYS A 762 -3.28 -36.97 37.79
C LYS A 762 -4.12 -35.70 37.71
N THR A 763 -5.33 -35.74 38.27
CA THR A 763 -6.23 -34.57 38.34
C THR A 763 -6.13 -33.91 39.71
N TYR A 764 -5.98 -32.59 39.68
CA TYR A 764 -5.96 -31.71 40.83
C TYR A 764 -7.12 -30.72 40.74
N ARG A 765 -7.62 -30.31 41.90
CA ARG A 765 -8.65 -29.28 42.02
C ARG A 765 -7.99 -27.99 42.48
N LEU A 766 -8.43 -26.87 41.94
CA LEU A 766 -7.97 -25.54 42.30
C LEU A 766 -9.17 -24.69 42.71
N ILE A 767 -9.08 -24.04 43.86
CA ILE A 767 -10.13 -23.17 44.40
C ILE A 767 -9.52 -21.81 44.74
N GLN A 768 -10.06 -20.73 44.17
CA GLN A 768 -9.78 -19.38 44.62
C GLN A 768 -10.99 -18.83 45.38
N LYS A 769 -10.76 -18.33 46.60
CA LYS A 769 -11.82 -17.77 47.46
C LYS A 769 -12.38 -16.45 46.89
N ALA A 770 -13.52 -16.02 47.43
CA ALA A 770 -14.18 -14.78 47.04
C ALA A 770 -13.40 -13.54 47.50
N SER A 771 -13.74 -12.37 46.94
CA SER A 771 -13.22 -11.06 47.36
C SER A 771 -13.29 -10.85 48.88
N GLY A 772 -12.30 -10.14 49.42
CA GLY A 772 -12.13 -9.91 50.85
C GLY A 772 -11.57 -11.10 51.64
N THR A 773 -11.39 -12.29 51.03
CA THR A 773 -10.75 -13.43 51.70
C THR A 773 -9.24 -13.37 51.49
N VAL A 774 -8.50 -13.05 52.54
CA VAL A 774 -7.04 -12.88 52.52
C VAL A 774 -6.25 -14.05 53.15
N HIS A 775 -6.93 -14.97 53.83
CA HIS A 775 -6.36 -16.19 54.39
C HIS A 775 -7.23 -17.40 54.08
N VAL A 776 -6.61 -18.56 53.90
CA VAL A 776 -7.27 -19.83 53.53
C VAL A 776 -7.08 -20.95 54.52
N ASN A 777 -6.29 -20.72 55.58
CA ASN A 777 -6.06 -21.71 56.65
C ASN A 777 -7.35 -22.07 57.37
#